data_AF-A0A257JL21-F1
#
_entry.id   AF-A0A257JL21-F1
#
_cell.length_a   1.000
_cell.length_b   1.000
_cell.length_c   1.000
_cell.angle_alpha   90.00
_cell.angle_beta   90.00
_cell.angle_gamma   90.00
#
_symmetry.space_group_name_H-M   'P 1'
#
loop_
_entity.id
_entity.type
_entity.pdbx_description
1 polymer ?
#
loop_
_entity_poly.entity_id
_entity_poly.type
_entity_poly.pdbx_seq_one_letter_code
_entity_poly.pdbx_strand_id
1 'polypeptide(L)'
;MFDKILIANRGEVAVRIIKTCRRMGVKTVIVFSEADRDSMAVEMADEKVFIGPAPASESYLVIDKIIAAVKETGAQAVHPGFGFLSEKVEFAQRCADEGIVFIGPNPHAIHAMGDKIESKKTAAAAGVSCVPGHIGEIADTAHAVTISEEIGYPVMIKASAGGGGKGIRVAYDRKDVEEGFPAVRAEAKNAFGDDRIFIEKFILAPRHIEIQVLGDKHGNVVHLFERECSIQRRNQKVIEEAPSPLLDEATRAAMGAQAVALSKAVGYDSAGTVEFVASGKDKSFYFLEMNTRLQVEHPVSEAITGLDLVEQMLRVAAGEALSFQQSDLKINGWAIESRIYAEDPYRNFLPSIGRLKRYLPPVEGDFGSHKVRNDAGVREGDEISMFYDPMISKLVTWAPTRLAAIDAQAAALDTFAIEGIQDNIPFLAAVMEEARFRSGDITTAYIKDQFPEGFKGAPLTDKILRLMAGVGALVHMRKLERDAQISGRMTPHKPIRSDWVVRIEGSYHPLHVEITDGGAHIRFESGDTIDITSGFKPGDRLITGVAHALGVFENEGFAVKFKDRTQGYEFQYRGAKAVVIVATPRDAELHAKLPEKVAADTSRMIISPMPGLVVSIEVVEGQEIKSGEAIAIVEAMKMQNIIRAERDGKVTKVYVGAGAAVAADEIMVELG
;
A
#
# COMPACT_ATOMS: atom_id res chain seq x y z
N MET A 1 11.40 31.08 12.18
CA MET A 1 10.20 30.23 12.16
C MET A 1 9.07 30.93 11.43
N PHE A 2 8.22 30.20 10.72
CA PHE A 2 7.06 30.76 10.00
C PHE A 2 5.87 30.96 10.94
N ASP A 3 5.05 31.98 10.66
CA ASP A 3 3.76 32.21 11.31
C ASP A 3 2.63 31.49 10.58
N LYS A 4 2.71 31.41 9.25
CA LYS A 4 1.69 30.80 8.39
C LYS A 4 2.31 30.18 7.13
N ILE A 5 1.90 28.95 6.81
CA ILE A 5 2.29 28.26 5.57
C ILE A 5 1.07 27.78 4.80
N LEU A 6 1.24 27.57 3.50
CA LEU A 6 0.27 26.92 2.64
C LEU A 6 0.70 25.48 2.34
N ILE A 7 -0.24 24.55 2.36
CA ILE A 7 -0.03 23.15 2.03
C ILE A 7 -0.59 22.91 0.63
N ALA A 8 0.29 22.68 -0.34
CA ALA A 8 -0.07 22.46 -1.75
C ALA A 8 -0.29 20.96 -2.05
N ASN A 9 -1.09 20.31 -1.21
CA ASN A 9 -1.39 18.88 -1.32
C ASN A 9 -2.74 18.55 -0.67
N ARG A 10 -3.10 17.26 -0.62
CA ARG A 10 -4.37 16.73 -0.09
C ARG A 10 -4.14 15.45 0.72
N GLY A 11 -5.23 14.83 1.16
CA GLY A 11 -5.20 13.50 1.77
C GLY A 11 -4.35 13.42 3.04
N GLU A 12 -3.74 12.25 3.28
CA GLU A 12 -3.03 11.97 4.53
C GLU A 12 -1.83 12.89 4.74
N VAL A 13 -1.09 13.23 3.68
CA VAL A 13 0.11 14.07 3.80
C VAL A 13 -0.25 15.49 4.22
N ALA A 14 -1.38 16.03 3.76
CA ALA A 14 -1.85 17.33 4.23
C ALA A 14 -2.20 17.28 5.72
N VAL A 15 -2.91 16.24 6.17
CA VAL A 15 -3.21 16.00 7.59
C VAL A 15 -1.92 15.88 8.42
N ARG A 16 -0.95 15.10 7.93
CA ARG A 16 0.37 14.90 8.53
C ARG A 16 1.12 16.21 8.72
N ILE A 17 1.11 17.10 7.73
CA ILE A 17 1.75 18.42 7.82
C ILE A 17 1.01 19.33 8.80
N ILE A 18 -0.33 19.36 8.75
CA ILE A 18 -1.16 20.16 9.68
C ILE A 18 -0.91 19.75 11.14
N LYS A 19 -0.83 18.44 11.43
CA LYS A 19 -0.54 17.93 12.79
C LYS A 19 0.78 18.49 13.33
N THR A 20 1.85 18.52 12.52
CA THR A 20 3.14 19.11 12.93
C THR A 20 3.07 20.63 13.08
N CYS A 21 2.48 21.33 12.12
CA CYS A 21 2.34 22.79 12.18
C CYS A 21 1.59 23.22 13.45
N ARG A 22 0.49 22.53 13.78
CA ARG A 22 -0.28 22.79 15.01
C ARG A 22 0.55 22.61 16.27
N ARG A 23 1.37 21.55 16.34
CA ARG A 23 2.29 21.32 17.48
C ARG A 23 3.35 22.42 17.60
N MET A 24 3.79 22.96 16.48
CA MET A 24 4.78 24.04 16.41
C MET A 24 4.18 25.45 16.55
N GLY A 25 2.84 25.59 16.58
CA GLY A 25 2.17 26.89 16.62
C GLY A 25 2.16 27.65 15.29
N VAL A 26 2.38 26.97 14.17
CA VAL A 26 2.36 27.54 12.81
C VAL A 26 0.96 27.40 12.22
N LYS A 27 0.38 28.51 11.72
CA LYS A 27 -0.94 28.51 11.06
C LYS A 27 -0.88 27.84 9.69
N THR A 28 -1.97 27.21 9.30
CA THR A 28 -2.05 26.40 8.09
C THR A 28 -3.13 26.87 7.14
N VAL A 29 -2.77 27.02 5.87
CA VAL A 29 -3.67 27.22 4.74
C VAL A 29 -3.69 25.94 3.92
N ILE A 30 -4.86 25.40 3.62
CA ILE A 30 -5.02 24.25 2.73
C ILE A 30 -5.69 24.65 1.43
N VAL A 31 -5.18 24.15 0.30
CA VAL A 31 -5.87 24.27 -0.99
C VAL A 31 -6.73 23.04 -1.25
N PHE A 32 -7.88 23.23 -1.90
CA PHE A 32 -8.78 22.12 -2.20
C PHE A 32 -9.47 22.24 -3.57
N SER A 33 -9.63 21.09 -4.22
CA SER A 33 -10.47 20.94 -5.41
C SER A 33 -11.94 20.77 -5.02
N GLU A 34 -12.83 20.72 -6.01
CA GLU A 34 -14.26 20.43 -5.76
C GLU A 34 -14.48 19.10 -5.03
N ALA A 35 -13.73 18.05 -5.38
CA ALA A 35 -13.86 16.72 -4.77
C ALA A 35 -13.32 16.65 -3.33
N ASP A 36 -12.46 17.58 -2.92
CA ASP A 36 -11.86 17.60 -1.58
C ASP A 36 -12.51 18.60 -0.62
N ARG A 37 -13.62 19.25 -1.03
CA ARG A 37 -14.31 20.30 -0.26
C ARG A 37 -14.60 19.92 1.20
N ASP A 38 -14.97 18.67 1.43
CA ASP A 38 -15.35 18.15 2.75
C ASP A 38 -14.30 17.21 3.36
N SER A 39 -13.09 17.22 2.80
CA SER A 39 -11.98 16.36 3.26
C SER A 39 -11.51 16.71 4.67
N MET A 40 -10.95 15.71 5.36
CA MET A 40 -10.40 15.87 6.70
C MET A 40 -9.34 16.99 6.79
N ALA A 41 -8.47 17.12 5.79
CA ALA A 41 -7.46 18.19 5.74
C ALA A 41 -8.09 19.59 5.68
N VAL A 42 -9.19 19.75 4.93
CA VAL A 42 -9.92 21.02 4.80
C VAL A 42 -10.59 21.44 6.11
N GLU A 43 -11.07 20.49 6.89
CA GLU A 43 -11.61 20.77 8.23
C GLU A 43 -10.52 21.08 9.25
N MET A 44 -9.35 20.47 9.14
CA MET A 44 -8.26 20.62 10.11
C MET A 44 -7.48 21.92 9.98
N ALA A 45 -7.41 22.51 8.79
CA ALA A 45 -6.62 23.71 8.53
C ALA A 45 -7.30 24.99 9.08
N ASP A 46 -6.49 26.01 9.34
CA ASP A 46 -6.99 27.30 9.86
C ASP A 46 -7.68 28.14 8.77
N GLU A 47 -7.20 28.04 7.54
CA GLU A 47 -7.73 28.73 6.35
C GLU A 47 -7.78 27.78 5.15
N LYS A 48 -8.71 28.01 4.21
CA LYS A 48 -8.89 27.15 3.04
C LYS A 48 -9.15 27.94 1.76
N VAL A 49 -8.55 27.49 0.66
CA VAL A 49 -8.66 28.15 -0.65
C VAL A 49 -9.10 27.15 -1.72
N PHE A 50 -10.16 27.49 -2.45
CA PHE A 50 -10.65 26.67 -3.56
C PHE A 50 -9.79 26.89 -4.81
N ILE A 51 -9.30 25.80 -5.41
CA ILE A 51 -8.40 25.84 -6.58
C ILE A 51 -9.00 25.20 -7.84
N GLY A 52 -10.30 24.93 -7.86
CA GLY A 52 -11.03 24.52 -9.08
C GLY A 52 -11.54 23.08 -9.08
N PRO A 53 -11.84 22.54 -10.29
CA PRO A 53 -12.50 21.24 -10.46
C PRO A 53 -11.69 20.06 -9.90
N ALA A 54 -12.36 18.90 -9.77
CA ALA A 54 -11.78 17.69 -9.22
C ALA A 54 -10.49 17.19 -9.91
N PRO A 55 -10.35 17.19 -11.26
CA PRO A 55 -9.12 16.76 -11.91
C PRO A 55 -7.89 17.54 -11.44
N ALA A 56 -6.84 16.83 -11.03
CA ALA A 56 -5.61 17.44 -10.54
C ALA A 56 -4.93 18.35 -11.58
N SER A 57 -5.03 18.02 -12.86
CA SER A 57 -4.52 18.81 -14.00
C SER A 57 -5.15 20.21 -14.08
N GLU A 58 -6.34 20.38 -13.52
CA GLU A 58 -7.08 21.63 -13.50
C GLU A 58 -7.08 22.30 -12.11
N SER A 59 -6.49 21.64 -11.10
CA SER A 59 -6.44 22.11 -9.71
C SER A 59 -5.02 22.02 -9.14
N TYR A 60 -4.68 20.93 -8.45
CA TYR A 60 -3.43 20.77 -7.69
C TYR A 60 -2.15 20.88 -8.52
N LEU A 61 -2.21 20.63 -9.84
CA LEU A 61 -1.07 20.76 -10.76
C LEU A 61 -0.97 22.14 -11.42
N VAL A 62 -1.92 23.05 -11.16
CA VAL A 62 -1.93 24.39 -11.76
C VAL A 62 -1.14 25.35 -10.88
N ILE A 63 0.13 25.55 -11.23
CA ILE A 63 1.08 26.41 -10.49
C ILE A 63 0.49 27.79 -10.19
N ASP A 64 -0.13 28.44 -11.18
CA ASP A 64 -0.68 29.79 -11.03
C ASP A 64 -1.74 29.88 -9.93
N LYS A 65 -2.57 28.84 -9.78
CA LYS A 65 -3.60 28.80 -8.73
C LYS A 65 -3.00 28.65 -7.35
N ILE A 66 -1.95 27.84 -7.22
CA ILE A 66 -1.24 27.67 -5.95
C ILE A 66 -0.54 28.97 -5.55
N ILE A 67 0.18 29.61 -6.46
CA ILE A 67 0.85 30.89 -6.20
C ILE A 67 -0.17 31.99 -5.84
N ALA A 68 -1.31 32.05 -6.54
CA ALA A 68 -2.39 32.96 -6.21
C ALA A 68 -2.93 32.73 -4.78
N ALA A 69 -3.15 31.48 -4.39
CA ALA A 69 -3.62 31.13 -3.04
C ALA A 69 -2.62 31.53 -1.94
N VAL A 70 -1.30 31.39 -2.18
CA VAL A 70 -0.27 31.85 -1.25
C VAL A 70 -0.35 33.36 -1.05
N LYS A 71 -0.46 34.12 -2.15
CA LYS A 71 -0.55 35.58 -2.14
C LYS A 71 -1.83 36.07 -1.46
N GLU A 72 -2.97 35.44 -1.75
CA GLU A 72 -4.27 35.78 -1.16
C GLU A 72 -4.26 35.64 0.36
N THR A 73 -3.66 34.57 0.87
CA THR A 73 -3.69 34.22 2.31
C THR A 73 -2.52 34.79 3.11
N GLY A 74 -1.52 35.33 2.43
CA GLY A 74 -0.30 35.85 3.03
C GLY A 74 0.57 34.77 3.67
N ALA A 75 0.49 33.52 3.19
CA ALA A 75 1.38 32.46 3.64
C ALA A 75 2.83 32.77 3.25
N GLN A 76 3.77 32.52 4.16
CA GLN A 76 5.20 32.84 3.97
C GLN A 76 5.95 31.74 3.22
N ALA A 77 5.40 30.53 3.24
CA ALA A 77 6.02 29.35 2.66
C ALA A 77 4.97 28.37 2.13
N VAL A 78 5.38 27.49 1.21
CA VAL A 78 4.57 26.40 0.68
C VAL A 78 5.21 25.06 0.99
N HIS A 79 4.45 24.16 1.61
CA HIS A 79 4.82 22.76 1.74
C HIS A 79 4.12 21.95 0.65
N PRO A 80 4.86 21.35 -0.30
CA PRO A 80 4.24 20.60 -1.40
C PRO A 80 3.86 19.17 -1.01
N GLY A 81 4.37 18.65 0.12
CA GLY A 81 4.17 17.26 0.51
C GLY A 81 4.95 16.34 -0.43
N PHE A 82 4.27 15.35 -1.00
CA PHE A 82 4.82 14.45 -2.02
C PHE A 82 3.87 14.32 -3.22
N GLY A 83 4.41 13.98 -4.39
CA GLY A 83 3.65 14.02 -5.63
C GLY A 83 3.22 15.43 -6.02
N PHE A 84 2.30 15.55 -6.97
CA PHE A 84 1.87 16.82 -7.54
C PHE A 84 3.04 17.72 -7.98
N LEU A 85 3.25 18.84 -7.28
CA LEU A 85 4.26 19.85 -7.59
C LEU A 85 5.55 19.70 -6.78
N SER A 86 5.68 18.69 -5.92
CA SER A 86 6.83 18.54 -5.01
C SER A 86 8.17 18.41 -5.71
N GLU A 87 8.19 17.88 -6.93
CA GLU A 87 9.40 17.64 -7.72
C GLU A 87 9.36 18.42 -9.05
N LYS A 88 8.53 19.46 -9.14
CA LYS A 88 8.44 20.33 -10.31
C LYS A 88 9.37 21.51 -10.15
N VAL A 89 10.48 21.49 -10.88
CA VAL A 89 11.49 22.56 -10.87
C VAL A 89 10.87 23.93 -11.19
N GLU A 90 9.90 23.96 -12.10
CA GLU A 90 9.20 25.19 -12.49
C GLU A 90 8.42 25.79 -11.33
N PHE A 91 7.85 24.94 -10.46
CA PHE A 91 7.11 25.40 -9.29
C PHE A 91 8.05 25.93 -8.20
N ALA A 92 9.13 25.20 -7.89
CA ALA A 92 10.12 25.64 -6.92
C ALA A 92 10.80 26.95 -7.35
N GLN A 93 11.14 27.08 -8.64
CA GLN A 93 11.68 28.32 -9.22
C GLN A 93 10.66 29.45 -9.15
N ARG A 94 9.40 29.19 -9.50
CA ARG A 94 8.35 30.21 -9.41
C ARG A 94 8.12 30.71 -7.99
N CYS A 95 8.22 29.82 -6.99
CA CYS A 95 8.16 30.23 -5.59
C CYS A 95 9.32 31.19 -5.24
N ALA A 96 10.54 30.87 -5.65
CA ALA A 96 11.71 31.72 -5.43
C ALA A 96 11.57 33.10 -6.09
N ASP A 97 11.11 33.14 -7.34
CA ASP A 97 10.91 34.39 -8.10
C ASP A 97 9.85 35.31 -7.45
N GLU A 98 8.89 34.72 -6.73
CA GLU A 98 7.79 35.43 -6.05
C GLU A 98 8.07 35.68 -4.56
N GLY A 99 9.26 35.34 -4.07
CA GLY A 99 9.64 35.52 -2.66
C GLY A 99 8.93 34.58 -1.69
N ILE A 100 8.39 33.47 -2.18
CA ILE A 100 7.69 32.44 -1.39
C ILE A 100 8.70 31.34 -1.04
N VAL A 101 8.82 30.98 0.23
CA VAL A 101 9.73 29.90 0.63
C VAL A 101 9.15 28.54 0.26
N PHE A 102 9.84 27.80 -0.60
CA PHE A 102 9.52 26.40 -0.88
C PHE A 102 10.06 25.49 0.22
N ILE A 103 9.19 24.74 0.91
CA ILE A 103 9.58 23.80 1.98
C ILE A 103 9.88 22.45 1.33
N GLY A 104 11.08 22.36 0.75
CA GLY A 104 11.58 21.25 -0.02
C GLY A 104 13.00 21.57 -0.50
N PRO A 105 13.61 20.73 -1.34
CA PRO A 105 14.92 21.01 -1.88
C PRO A 105 14.91 22.19 -2.85
N ASN A 106 16.07 22.82 -2.99
CA ASN A 106 16.29 23.93 -3.90
C ASN A 106 16.09 23.51 -5.38
N PRO A 107 15.73 24.46 -6.27
CA PRO A 107 15.46 24.16 -7.68
C PRO A 107 16.62 23.47 -8.42
N HIS A 108 17.87 23.80 -8.06
CA HIS A 108 19.04 23.18 -8.67
C HIS A 108 19.11 21.68 -8.37
N ALA A 109 18.92 21.29 -7.11
CA ALA A 109 18.88 19.88 -6.71
C ALA A 109 17.74 19.11 -7.37
N ILE A 110 16.53 19.69 -7.43
CA ILE A 110 15.37 19.09 -8.13
C ILE A 110 15.70 18.85 -9.60
N HIS A 111 16.29 19.84 -10.27
CA HIS A 111 16.66 19.72 -11.68
C HIS A 111 17.74 18.65 -11.90
N ALA A 112 18.81 18.68 -11.10
CA ALA A 112 19.94 17.78 -11.24
C ALA A 112 19.54 16.30 -11.08
N MET A 113 18.59 16.02 -10.20
CA MET A 113 18.14 14.65 -9.91
C MET A 113 16.92 14.21 -10.73
N GLY A 114 16.22 15.14 -11.40
CA GLY A 114 15.02 14.84 -12.20
C GLY A 114 15.29 14.14 -13.53
N ASP A 115 16.48 14.31 -14.12
CA ASP A 115 16.90 13.61 -15.33
C ASP A 115 17.73 12.36 -15.01
N LYS A 116 17.39 11.22 -15.61
CA LYS A 116 18.03 9.91 -15.31
C LYS A 116 19.49 9.84 -15.75
N ILE A 117 19.87 10.56 -16.79
CA ILE A 117 21.24 10.54 -17.32
C ILE A 117 22.11 11.47 -16.49
N GLU A 118 21.64 12.70 -16.24
CA GLU A 118 22.35 13.67 -15.41
C GLU A 118 22.49 13.18 -13.97
N SER A 119 21.44 12.62 -13.37
CA SER A 119 21.51 12.04 -12.02
C SER A 119 22.55 10.93 -11.91
N LYS A 120 22.63 10.01 -12.88
CA LYS A 120 23.65 8.95 -12.91
C LYS A 120 25.07 9.51 -13.06
N LYS A 121 25.27 10.55 -13.88
CA LYS A 121 26.58 11.21 -14.02
C LYS A 121 26.99 11.89 -12.72
N THR A 122 26.09 12.61 -12.08
CA THR A 122 26.34 13.28 -10.80
C THR A 122 26.61 12.26 -9.70
N ALA A 123 25.86 11.16 -9.65
CA ALA A 123 26.11 10.05 -8.73
C ALA A 123 27.50 9.44 -8.94
N ALA A 124 27.90 9.14 -10.18
CA ALA A 124 29.22 8.61 -10.48
C ALA A 124 30.34 9.61 -10.10
N ALA A 125 30.17 10.90 -10.41
CA ALA A 125 31.13 11.94 -10.06
C ALA A 125 31.24 12.14 -8.53
N ALA A 126 30.17 11.89 -7.79
CA ALA A 126 30.13 11.91 -6.32
C ALA A 126 30.66 10.62 -5.67
N GLY A 127 31.14 9.65 -6.46
CA GLY A 127 31.66 8.38 -5.96
C GLY A 127 30.58 7.41 -5.47
N VAL A 128 29.33 7.60 -5.90
CA VAL A 128 28.22 6.70 -5.61
C VAL A 128 28.31 5.48 -6.52
N SER A 129 28.08 4.29 -5.95
CA SER A 129 28.02 3.04 -6.69
C SER A 129 26.84 3.05 -7.64
N CYS A 130 27.10 3.13 -8.95
CA CYS A 130 26.09 3.00 -10.01
C CYS A 130 26.05 1.55 -10.54
N VAL A 131 24.90 1.11 -11.06
CA VAL A 131 24.79 -0.21 -11.68
C VAL A 131 25.82 -0.33 -12.81
N PRO A 132 26.74 -1.33 -12.77
CA PRO A 132 27.71 -1.53 -13.83
C PRO A 132 26.99 -1.73 -15.15
N GLY A 133 27.36 -0.96 -16.16
CA GLY A 133 26.69 -1.00 -17.45
C GLY A 133 27.43 -0.19 -18.49
N HIS A 134 27.07 -0.41 -19.76
CA HIS A 134 27.62 0.33 -20.88
C HIS A 134 26.62 1.39 -21.36
N ILE A 135 26.98 2.67 -21.18
CA ILE A 135 26.15 3.83 -21.56
C ILE A 135 26.58 4.35 -22.95
N GLY A 136 26.77 3.43 -23.90
CA GLY A 136 27.20 3.70 -25.26
C GLY A 136 26.42 2.88 -26.28
N GLU A 137 26.56 3.22 -27.56
CA GLU A 137 25.87 2.52 -28.64
C GLU A 137 26.48 1.14 -28.88
N ILE A 138 25.65 0.10 -28.77
CA ILE A 138 26.05 -1.29 -29.00
C ILE A 138 25.79 -1.65 -30.47
N ALA A 139 26.83 -1.57 -31.29
CA ALA A 139 26.75 -1.77 -32.75
C ALA A 139 26.16 -3.12 -33.19
N ASP A 140 26.62 -4.22 -32.58
CA ASP A 140 26.24 -5.58 -32.98
C ASP A 140 26.27 -6.58 -31.81
N THR A 141 25.82 -7.81 -32.07
CA THR A 141 25.77 -8.89 -31.09
C THR A 141 27.16 -9.26 -30.55
N ALA A 142 28.22 -9.15 -31.36
CA ALA A 142 29.58 -9.46 -30.90
C ALA A 142 30.04 -8.42 -29.88
N HIS A 143 29.77 -7.14 -30.14
CA HIS A 143 30.01 -6.05 -29.20
C HIS A 143 29.19 -6.23 -27.91
N ALA A 144 27.92 -6.65 -28.02
CA ALA A 144 27.07 -6.96 -26.88
C ALA A 144 27.65 -8.08 -25.99
N VAL A 145 28.22 -9.13 -26.58
CA VAL A 145 28.89 -10.23 -25.86
C VAL A 145 30.12 -9.72 -25.12
N THR A 146 30.99 -8.95 -25.78
CA THR A 146 32.19 -8.37 -25.15
C THR A 146 31.82 -7.52 -23.93
N ILE A 147 30.85 -6.61 -24.08
CA ILE A 147 30.35 -5.77 -22.98
C ILE A 147 29.80 -6.64 -21.83
N SER A 148 29.05 -7.68 -22.16
CA SER A 148 28.43 -8.55 -21.16
C SER A 148 29.47 -9.37 -20.38
N GLU A 149 30.55 -9.77 -21.04
CA GLU A 149 31.69 -10.46 -20.40
C GLU A 149 32.51 -9.52 -19.51
N GLU A 150 32.67 -8.25 -19.91
CA GLU A 150 33.31 -7.22 -19.09
C GLU A 150 32.50 -6.88 -17.83
N ILE A 151 31.17 -6.77 -17.95
CA ILE A 151 30.26 -6.55 -16.81
C ILE A 151 30.17 -7.81 -15.93
N GLY A 152 30.26 -8.98 -16.55
CA GLY A 152 30.06 -10.29 -15.94
C GLY A 152 28.59 -10.67 -15.82
N TYR A 153 28.29 -11.95 -16.07
CA TYR A 153 26.92 -12.48 -16.01
C TYR A 153 26.37 -12.63 -14.58
N PRO A 154 25.03 -12.65 -14.39
CA PRO A 154 24.00 -12.34 -15.39
C PRO A 154 23.92 -10.84 -15.70
N VAL A 155 23.48 -10.50 -16.91
CA VAL A 155 23.27 -9.13 -17.39
C VAL A 155 21.83 -8.93 -17.85
N MET A 156 21.39 -7.67 -17.88
CA MET A 156 20.08 -7.27 -18.38
C MET A 156 20.27 -6.44 -19.65
N ILE A 157 19.68 -6.90 -20.74
CA ILE A 157 19.64 -6.24 -22.04
C ILE A 157 18.36 -5.41 -22.08
N LYS A 158 18.49 -4.09 -22.24
CA LYS A 158 17.36 -3.15 -22.20
C LYS A 158 17.36 -2.23 -23.43
N ALA A 159 16.18 -1.97 -23.97
CA ALA A 159 15.99 -0.91 -24.96
C ALA A 159 16.15 0.48 -24.32
N SER A 160 16.83 1.40 -25.01
CA SER A 160 17.03 2.81 -24.60
C SER A 160 15.71 3.55 -24.48
N ALA A 161 14.81 3.32 -25.44
CA ALA A 161 13.42 3.78 -25.39
C ALA A 161 12.51 2.65 -24.93
N GLY A 162 11.74 2.88 -23.86
CA GLY A 162 10.75 1.93 -23.35
C GLY A 162 10.54 2.00 -21.85
N GLY A 163 9.33 1.68 -21.40
CA GLY A 163 8.94 1.56 -20.00
C GLY A 163 8.02 0.36 -19.78
N GLY A 164 7.91 -0.12 -18.54
CA GLY A 164 6.95 -1.19 -18.19
C GLY A 164 7.34 -2.61 -18.60
N GLY A 165 8.63 -2.91 -18.78
CA GLY A 165 9.13 -4.28 -18.98
C GLY A 165 9.16 -4.79 -20.43
N LYS A 166 8.70 -3.99 -21.41
CA LYS A 166 8.85 -4.30 -22.85
C LYS A 166 10.28 -3.98 -23.32
N GLY A 167 10.86 -4.83 -24.15
CA GLY A 167 12.25 -4.68 -24.59
C GLY A 167 13.29 -4.90 -23.49
N ILE A 168 13.01 -5.77 -22.52
CA ILE A 168 13.93 -6.15 -21.44
C ILE A 168 14.13 -7.67 -21.45
N ARG A 169 15.37 -8.15 -21.48
CA ARG A 169 15.71 -9.57 -21.28
C ARG A 169 16.88 -9.74 -20.33
N VAL A 170 16.83 -10.82 -19.56
CA VAL A 170 17.95 -11.24 -18.72
C VAL A 170 18.75 -12.28 -19.49
N ALA A 171 20.07 -12.13 -19.50
CA ALA A 171 21.00 -13.08 -20.07
C ALA A 171 21.91 -13.63 -18.97
N TYR A 172 21.87 -14.95 -18.77
CA TYR A 172 22.65 -15.65 -17.74
C TYR A 172 24.00 -16.11 -18.25
N ASP A 173 24.16 -16.22 -19.56
CA ASP A 173 25.41 -16.59 -20.21
C ASP A 173 25.55 -15.93 -21.60
N ARG A 174 26.65 -16.24 -22.28
CA ARG A 174 26.95 -15.75 -23.63
C ARG A 174 25.85 -16.10 -24.63
N LYS A 175 25.31 -17.31 -24.57
CA LYS A 175 24.32 -17.80 -25.54
C LYS A 175 23.02 -17.00 -25.41
N ASP A 176 22.62 -16.69 -24.18
CA ASP A 176 21.45 -15.84 -23.94
C ASP A 176 21.64 -14.43 -24.53
N VAL A 177 22.86 -13.88 -24.54
CA VAL A 177 23.13 -12.57 -25.19
C VAL A 177 23.07 -12.70 -26.70
N GLU A 178 23.67 -13.74 -27.26
CA GLU A 178 23.67 -14.01 -28.70
C GLU A 178 22.25 -14.13 -29.27
N GLU A 179 21.35 -14.78 -28.53
CA GLU A 179 19.94 -14.92 -28.89
C GLU A 179 19.08 -13.70 -28.48
N GLY A 180 19.36 -13.14 -27.31
CA GLY A 180 18.55 -12.10 -26.68
C GLY A 180 18.74 -10.71 -27.28
N PHE A 181 19.97 -10.32 -27.62
CA PHE A 181 20.27 -8.98 -28.15
C PHE A 181 19.54 -8.68 -29.48
N PRO A 182 19.60 -9.55 -30.52
CA PRO A 182 18.87 -9.31 -31.76
C PRO A 182 17.35 -9.22 -31.54
N ALA A 183 16.80 -10.04 -30.64
CA ALA A 183 15.38 -10.06 -30.33
C ALA A 183 14.93 -8.77 -29.65
N VAL A 184 15.66 -8.29 -28.64
CA VAL A 184 15.37 -7.03 -27.95
C VAL A 184 15.52 -5.84 -28.90
N ARG A 185 16.55 -5.83 -29.75
CA ARG A 185 16.74 -4.77 -30.76
C ARG A 185 15.59 -4.71 -31.77
N ALA A 186 15.13 -5.86 -32.25
CA ALA A 186 13.98 -5.94 -33.15
C ALA A 186 12.68 -5.50 -32.47
N GLU A 187 12.45 -5.92 -31.22
CA GLU A 187 11.30 -5.50 -30.42
C GLU A 187 11.30 -3.98 -30.19
N ALA A 188 12.44 -3.41 -29.81
CA ALA A 188 12.60 -1.98 -29.58
C ALA A 188 12.33 -1.16 -30.84
N LYS A 189 12.88 -1.59 -31.98
CA LYS A 189 12.64 -0.96 -33.28
C LYS A 189 11.16 -1.00 -33.68
N ASN A 190 10.50 -2.14 -33.50
CA ASN A 190 9.10 -2.31 -33.85
C ASN A 190 8.14 -1.57 -32.91
N ALA A 191 8.47 -1.49 -31.62
CA ALA A 191 7.61 -0.90 -30.61
C ALA A 191 7.81 0.62 -30.45
N PHE A 192 9.04 1.11 -30.60
CA PHE A 192 9.41 2.48 -30.22
C PHE A 192 10.15 3.26 -31.32
N GLY A 193 10.46 2.62 -32.46
CA GLY A 193 11.21 3.25 -33.56
C GLY A 193 12.67 3.58 -33.21
N ASP A 194 13.17 3.10 -32.07
CA ASP A 194 14.52 3.31 -31.55
C ASP A 194 15.16 1.94 -31.30
N ASP A 195 16.28 1.67 -31.97
CA ASP A 195 16.99 0.39 -31.89
C ASP A 195 18.22 0.43 -30.99
N ARG A 196 18.43 1.53 -30.24
CA ARG A 196 19.50 1.64 -29.27
C ARG A 196 19.23 0.74 -28.07
N ILE A 197 20.22 -0.08 -27.73
CA ILE A 197 20.19 -1.03 -26.60
C ILE A 197 21.31 -0.68 -25.63
N PHE A 198 21.07 -0.87 -24.33
CA PHE A 198 22.09 -0.82 -23.29
C PHE A 198 22.09 -2.12 -22.48
N ILE A 199 23.27 -2.46 -21.94
CA ILE A 199 23.47 -3.65 -21.11
C ILE A 199 23.92 -3.19 -19.73
N GLU A 200 23.21 -3.66 -18.71
CA GLU A 200 23.50 -3.41 -17.29
C GLU A 200 23.66 -4.73 -16.55
N LYS A 201 24.36 -4.72 -15.42
CA LYS A 201 24.41 -5.88 -14.52
C LYS A 201 22.99 -6.25 -14.05
N PHE A 202 22.64 -7.53 -14.14
CA PHE A 202 21.40 -8.03 -13.55
C PHE A 202 21.62 -8.28 -12.06
N ILE A 203 20.83 -7.62 -11.22
CA ILE A 203 20.92 -7.77 -9.76
C ILE A 203 20.09 -8.96 -9.31
N LEU A 204 20.77 -9.96 -8.74
CA LEU A 204 20.14 -11.17 -8.21
C LEU A 204 19.44 -10.88 -6.88
N ALA A 205 18.26 -11.49 -6.67
CA ALA A 205 17.42 -11.27 -5.50
C ALA A 205 17.29 -9.77 -5.14
N PRO A 206 16.83 -8.93 -6.09
CA PRO A 206 16.90 -7.48 -5.94
C PRO A 206 16.03 -7.01 -4.78
N ARG A 207 16.61 -6.14 -3.95
CA ARG A 207 16.03 -5.53 -2.77
C ARG A 207 15.96 -4.02 -2.99
N HIS A 208 14.81 -3.43 -2.75
CA HIS A 208 14.68 -1.98 -2.85
C HIS A 208 14.98 -1.39 -1.48
N ILE A 209 16.14 -0.76 -1.34
CA ILE A 209 16.58 -0.14 -0.09
C ILE A 209 16.90 1.32 -0.35
N GLU A 210 16.41 2.20 0.50
CA GLU A 210 16.52 3.63 0.31
C GLU A 210 17.04 4.33 1.56
N ILE A 211 17.82 5.39 1.40
CA ILE A 211 18.42 6.15 2.49
C ILE A 211 17.69 7.49 2.63
N GLN A 212 17.12 7.74 3.81
CA GLN A 212 16.61 9.06 4.15
C GLN A 212 17.77 10.02 4.35
N VAL A 213 17.79 11.13 3.61
CA VAL A 213 18.74 12.22 3.83
C VAL A 213 18.02 13.48 4.30
N LEU A 214 18.72 14.30 5.07
CA LEU A 214 18.27 15.60 5.53
C LEU A 214 19.43 16.58 5.42
N GLY A 215 19.26 17.60 4.60
CA GLY A 215 20.22 18.69 4.43
C GLY A 215 19.70 20.01 4.96
N ASP A 216 20.58 20.92 5.36
CA ASP A 216 20.24 22.32 5.65
C ASP A 216 20.86 23.30 4.64
N LYS A 217 20.45 24.56 4.73
CA LYS A 217 20.95 25.65 3.87
C LYS A 217 22.38 26.09 4.20
N HIS A 218 23.02 25.45 5.18
CA HIS A 218 24.38 25.74 5.65
C HIS A 218 25.39 24.68 5.19
N GLY A 219 24.95 23.74 4.35
CA GLY A 219 25.79 22.67 3.79
C GLY A 219 25.94 21.45 4.70
N ASN A 220 25.24 21.40 5.83
CA ASN A 220 25.18 20.20 6.65
C ASN A 220 24.21 19.21 6.02
N VAL A 221 24.63 17.94 5.92
CA VAL A 221 23.80 16.85 5.44
C VAL A 221 24.08 15.61 6.27
N VAL A 222 23.01 14.95 6.72
CA VAL A 222 23.03 13.68 7.46
C VAL A 222 22.09 12.68 6.81
N HIS A 223 22.32 11.39 7.08
CA HIS A 223 21.34 10.34 6.77
C HIS A 223 20.62 9.87 8.04
N LEU A 224 19.32 9.60 7.90
CA LEU A 224 18.43 9.10 8.94
C LEU A 224 18.15 7.61 8.74
N PHE A 225 19.24 6.88 8.45
CA PHE A 225 19.27 5.45 8.14
C PHE A 225 18.46 5.05 6.90
N GLU A 226 18.35 3.74 6.70
CA GLU A 226 17.68 3.13 5.57
C GLU A 226 16.25 2.69 5.86
N ARG A 227 15.47 2.56 4.79
CA ARG A 227 14.21 1.83 4.73
C ARG A 227 14.32 0.74 3.67
N GLU A 228 13.68 -0.39 3.90
CA GLU A 228 13.49 -1.43 2.87
C GLU A 228 12.03 -1.41 2.38
N CYS A 229 11.87 -1.23 1.07
CA CYS A 229 10.60 -1.12 0.38
C CYS A 229 10.43 -2.24 -0.67
N SER A 230 11.06 -3.40 -0.43
CA SER A 230 11.06 -4.54 -1.36
C SER A 230 9.66 -5.10 -1.60
N ILE A 231 8.72 -4.94 -0.66
CA ILE A 231 7.35 -5.46 -0.82
C ILE A 231 6.53 -4.45 -1.64
N GLN A 232 6.53 -4.66 -2.96
CA GLN A 232 5.88 -3.80 -3.92
C GLN A 232 5.12 -4.59 -4.98
N ARG A 233 4.05 -4.00 -5.51
CA ARG A 233 3.20 -4.56 -6.57
C ARG A 233 3.24 -3.64 -7.79
N ARG A 234 3.68 -4.13 -8.95
CA ARG A 234 3.79 -3.30 -10.19
C ARG A 234 4.50 -1.96 -9.95
N ASN A 235 5.57 -1.98 -9.15
CA ASN A 235 6.36 -0.82 -8.70
C ASN A 235 5.64 0.15 -7.72
N GLN A 236 4.45 -0.20 -7.23
CA GLN A 236 3.79 0.48 -6.12
C GLN A 236 4.23 -0.15 -4.81
N LYS A 237 4.85 0.62 -3.91
CA LYS A 237 5.27 0.16 -2.58
C LYS A 237 4.02 -0.15 -1.73
N VAL A 238 4.07 -1.25 -0.96
CA VAL A 238 2.91 -1.76 -0.19
C VAL A 238 3.24 -1.91 1.29
N ILE A 239 4.40 -2.48 1.60
CA ILE A 239 4.94 -2.61 2.96
C ILE A 239 6.38 -2.12 2.97
N GLU A 240 6.68 -1.29 3.96
CA GLU A 240 7.98 -0.68 4.19
C GLU A 240 8.45 -0.98 5.60
N GLU A 241 9.76 -1.12 5.78
CA GLU A 241 10.33 -1.34 7.11
C GLU A 241 11.63 -0.57 7.32
N ALA A 242 11.90 -0.18 8.57
CA ALA A 242 13.15 0.45 8.96
C ALA A 242 13.62 -0.13 10.30
N PRO A 243 14.90 -0.53 10.44
CA PRO A 243 15.92 -0.64 9.39
C PRO A 243 15.66 -1.80 8.40
N SER A 244 16.56 -2.02 7.44
CA SER A 244 16.49 -3.17 6.53
C SER A 244 16.99 -4.45 7.20
N PRO A 245 16.28 -5.60 7.05
CA PRO A 245 16.75 -6.90 7.52
C PRO A 245 17.95 -7.46 6.73
N LEU A 246 18.27 -6.91 5.55
CA LEU A 246 19.40 -7.34 4.74
C LEU A 246 20.73 -6.75 5.21
N LEU A 247 20.72 -5.48 5.62
CA LEU A 247 21.95 -4.72 5.82
C LEU A 247 22.60 -4.97 7.18
N ASP A 248 23.90 -5.25 7.16
CA ASP A 248 24.75 -5.13 8.35
C ASP A 248 25.26 -3.69 8.53
N GLU A 249 25.95 -3.43 9.64
CA GLU A 249 26.45 -2.10 9.98
C GLU A 249 27.43 -1.54 8.93
N ALA A 250 28.26 -2.39 8.33
CA ALA A 250 29.28 -1.97 7.37
C ALA A 250 28.63 -1.52 6.05
N THR A 251 27.73 -2.34 5.49
CA THR A 251 26.99 -1.96 4.28
C THR A 251 26.10 -0.75 4.52
N ARG A 252 25.43 -0.68 5.68
CA ARG A 252 24.62 0.49 6.07
C ARG A 252 25.43 1.77 6.12
N ALA A 253 26.60 1.74 6.75
CA ALA A 253 27.50 2.90 6.82
C ALA A 253 27.98 3.32 5.43
N ALA A 254 28.31 2.37 4.55
CA ALA A 254 28.73 2.64 3.19
C ALA A 254 27.61 3.30 2.35
N MET A 255 26.40 2.74 2.39
CA MET A 255 25.23 3.31 1.70
C MET A 255 24.88 4.70 2.23
N GLY A 256 24.86 4.88 3.56
CA GLY A 256 24.62 6.16 4.21
C GLY A 256 25.64 7.23 3.80
N ALA A 257 26.92 6.89 3.80
CA ALA A 257 27.99 7.80 3.39
C ALA A 257 27.86 8.23 1.92
N GLN A 258 27.55 7.29 1.01
CA GLN A 258 27.36 7.61 -0.40
C GLN A 258 26.12 8.48 -0.63
N ALA A 259 25.02 8.22 0.07
CA ALA A 259 23.81 9.05 0.00
C ALA A 259 24.07 10.50 0.46
N VAL A 260 24.83 10.67 1.55
CA VAL A 260 25.26 12.00 2.02
C VAL A 260 26.19 12.67 1.02
N ALA A 261 27.13 11.92 0.43
CA ALA A 261 28.05 12.46 -0.58
C ALA A 261 27.31 12.98 -1.83
N LEU A 262 26.35 12.19 -2.35
CA LEU A 262 25.48 12.61 -3.46
C LEU A 262 24.71 13.89 -3.12
N SER A 263 24.08 13.91 -1.95
CA SER A 263 23.28 15.04 -1.49
C SER A 263 24.12 16.31 -1.36
N LYS A 264 25.36 16.20 -0.85
CA LYS A 264 26.30 17.33 -0.81
C LYS A 264 26.72 17.79 -2.20
N ALA A 265 26.93 16.87 -3.14
CA ALA A 265 27.36 17.20 -4.50
C ALA A 265 26.34 18.06 -5.26
N VAL A 266 25.05 17.94 -4.93
CA VAL A 266 23.97 18.75 -5.52
C VAL A 266 23.52 19.91 -4.63
N GLY A 267 24.21 20.15 -3.51
CA GLY A 267 23.84 21.18 -2.55
C GLY A 267 22.44 20.98 -1.98
N TYR A 268 22.06 19.73 -1.70
CA TYR A 268 20.71 19.36 -1.28
C TYR A 268 20.34 19.96 0.08
N ASP A 269 19.14 20.52 0.20
CA ASP A 269 18.52 20.98 1.45
C ASP A 269 17.13 20.34 1.64
N SER A 270 16.61 20.38 2.87
CA SER A 270 15.37 19.71 3.28
C SER A 270 15.50 18.19 3.28
N ALA A 271 14.37 17.48 3.34
CA ALA A 271 14.32 16.03 3.31
C ALA A 271 14.38 15.49 1.87
N GLY A 272 15.10 14.39 1.68
CA GLY A 272 15.19 13.67 0.40
C GLY A 272 15.43 12.19 0.61
N THR A 273 15.33 11.39 -0.44
CA THR A 273 15.60 9.96 -0.34
C THR A 273 16.44 9.49 -1.53
N VAL A 274 17.55 8.82 -1.24
CA VAL A 274 18.41 8.18 -2.24
C VAL A 274 18.02 6.71 -2.32
N GLU A 275 17.48 6.27 -3.46
CA GLU A 275 17.03 4.91 -3.68
C GLU A 275 18.16 4.06 -4.27
N PHE A 276 18.35 2.86 -3.71
CA PHE A 276 19.30 1.86 -4.16
C PHE A 276 18.59 0.54 -4.45
N VAL A 277 19.16 -0.22 -5.39
CA VAL A 277 18.91 -1.65 -5.52
C VAL A 277 20.07 -2.39 -4.88
N ALA A 278 19.78 -3.20 -3.86
CA ALA A 278 20.74 -4.08 -3.23
C ALA A 278 20.52 -5.54 -3.67
N SER A 279 21.61 -6.29 -3.80
CA SER A 279 21.60 -7.71 -4.07
C SER A 279 21.37 -8.47 -2.77
N GLY A 280 20.29 -9.25 -2.71
CA GLY A 280 20.02 -10.15 -1.59
C GLY A 280 21.04 -11.29 -1.44
N LYS A 281 21.95 -11.48 -2.41
CA LYS A 281 22.96 -12.55 -2.41
C LYS A 281 24.28 -12.14 -1.78
N ASP A 282 24.77 -10.95 -2.09
CA ASP A 282 26.12 -10.49 -1.72
C ASP A 282 26.13 -9.07 -1.11
N LYS A 283 24.96 -8.44 -0.94
CA LYS A 283 24.79 -7.08 -0.41
C LYS A 283 25.49 -5.99 -1.23
N SER A 284 25.89 -6.28 -2.48
CA SER A 284 26.25 -5.24 -3.43
C SER A 284 25.06 -4.31 -3.64
N PHE A 285 25.30 -3.00 -3.72
CA PHE A 285 24.24 -2.01 -3.83
C PHE A 285 24.57 -0.98 -4.89
N TYR A 286 23.53 -0.50 -5.55
CA TYR A 286 23.67 0.39 -6.69
C TYR A 286 22.56 1.45 -6.71
N PHE A 287 22.94 2.68 -7.00
CA PHE A 287 22.05 3.82 -7.10
C PHE A 287 21.02 3.63 -8.22
N LEU A 288 19.76 3.89 -7.89
CA LEU A 288 18.65 3.94 -8.84
C LEU A 288 18.33 5.40 -9.20
N GLU A 289 17.90 6.16 -8.21
CA GLU A 289 17.50 7.56 -8.35
C GLU A 289 17.47 8.26 -6.99
N MET A 290 17.28 9.58 -6.99
CA MET A 290 17.07 10.37 -5.79
C MET A 290 15.73 11.10 -5.88
N ASN A 291 14.82 10.79 -4.97
CA ASN A 291 13.52 11.45 -4.86
C ASN A 291 13.70 12.76 -4.07
N THR A 292 13.37 13.88 -4.71
CA THR A 292 13.68 15.23 -4.21
C THR A 292 12.54 15.80 -3.37
N ARG A 293 12.07 14.98 -2.41
CA ARG A 293 10.89 15.26 -1.60
C ARG A 293 10.88 14.40 -0.33
N LEU A 294 9.93 14.71 0.56
CA LEU A 294 9.52 13.77 1.61
C LEU A 294 8.98 12.49 0.97
N GLN A 295 9.43 11.33 1.44
CA GLN A 295 8.84 10.05 1.01
C GLN A 295 7.56 9.73 1.79
N VAL A 296 6.69 8.92 1.18
CA VAL A 296 5.41 8.54 1.79
C VAL A 296 5.65 7.78 3.09
N GLU A 297 6.61 6.87 3.04
CA GLU A 297 7.12 5.93 4.04
C GLU A 297 8.12 6.56 5.02
N HIS A 298 8.23 7.89 5.08
CA HIS A 298 9.03 8.55 6.12
C HIS A 298 8.65 8.17 7.56
N PRO A 299 7.40 7.80 7.93
CA PRO A 299 7.06 7.47 9.30
C PRO A 299 7.88 6.31 9.90
N VAL A 300 8.33 5.33 9.11
CA VAL A 300 9.22 4.27 9.65
C VAL A 300 10.59 4.82 10.04
N SER A 301 11.11 5.82 9.32
CA SER A 301 12.34 6.53 9.70
C SER A 301 12.12 7.36 10.97
N GLU A 302 10.99 8.06 11.07
CA GLU A 302 10.62 8.82 12.29
C GLU A 302 10.52 7.90 13.51
N ALA A 303 9.93 6.71 13.34
CA ALA A 303 9.72 5.75 14.42
C ALA A 303 11.02 5.24 15.05
N ILE A 304 12.07 4.99 14.25
CA ILE A 304 13.36 4.50 14.75
C ILE A 304 14.32 5.61 15.19
N THR A 305 14.18 6.82 14.63
CA THR A 305 15.05 7.96 14.96
C THR A 305 14.49 8.86 16.07
N GLY A 306 13.17 8.91 16.23
CA GLY A 306 12.49 9.85 17.12
C GLY A 306 12.40 11.28 16.58
N LEU A 307 12.77 11.50 15.31
CA LEU A 307 12.69 12.82 14.67
C LEU A 307 11.38 12.99 13.91
N ASP A 308 10.81 14.18 13.94
CA ASP A 308 9.73 14.58 13.03
C ASP A 308 10.34 15.25 11.79
N LEU A 309 10.26 14.60 10.63
CA LEU A 309 10.89 15.09 9.40
C LEU A 309 10.20 16.35 8.88
N VAL A 310 8.87 16.45 9.00
CA VAL A 310 8.14 17.67 8.60
C VAL A 310 8.59 18.85 9.46
N GLU A 311 8.81 18.65 10.75
CA GLU A 311 9.37 19.67 11.63
C GLU A 311 10.78 20.09 11.18
N GLN A 312 11.65 19.13 10.84
CA GLN A 312 12.98 19.46 10.35
C GLN A 312 12.93 20.21 9.01
N MET A 313 12.06 19.82 8.09
CA MET A 313 11.84 20.52 6.82
C MET A 313 11.42 21.97 7.05
N LEU A 314 10.52 22.24 8.00
CA LEU A 314 10.10 23.60 8.36
C LEU A 314 11.25 24.44 8.92
N ARG A 315 12.04 23.86 9.83
CA ARG A 315 13.22 24.53 10.43
C ARG A 315 14.27 24.89 9.39
N VAL A 316 14.64 23.93 8.54
CA VAL A 316 15.60 24.13 7.45
C VAL A 316 15.09 25.18 6.46
N ALA A 317 13.82 25.10 6.07
CA ALA A 317 13.23 26.08 5.15
C ALA A 317 13.28 27.50 5.73
N ALA A 318 13.07 27.64 7.04
CA ALA A 318 13.20 28.90 7.78
C ALA A 318 14.66 29.37 8.00
N GLY A 319 15.65 28.63 7.50
CA GLY A 319 17.07 28.98 7.56
C GLY A 319 17.80 28.49 8.82
N GLU A 320 17.17 27.66 9.66
CA GLU A 320 17.85 27.05 10.81
C GLU A 320 18.84 25.97 10.34
N ALA A 321 19.95 25.82 11.07
CA ALA A 321 20.89 24.71 10.89
C ALA A 321 20.38 23.46 11.61
N LEU A 322 20.82 22.28 11.18
CA LEU A 322 20.54 21.03 11.88
C LEU A 322 21.09 21.09 13.31
N SER A 323 20.26 20.70 14.29
CA SER A 323 20.63 20.73 15.72
C SER A 323 21.42 19.50 16.17
N PHE A 324 21.71 18.58 15.25
CA PHE A 324 22.37 17.30 15.49
C PHE A 324 23.31 16.97 14.33
N GLN A 325 24.30 16.12 14.61
CA GLN A 325 25.25 15.59 13.66
C GLN A 325 25.01 14.09 13.44
N GLN A 326 25.68 13.50 12.45
CA GLN A 326 25.53 12.07 12.14
C GLN A 326 25.82 11.16 13.35
N SER A 327 26.74 11.56 14.24
CA SER A 327 27.11 10.82 15.45
C SER A 327 26.04 10.80 16.54
N ASP A 328 25.09 11.74 16.50
CA ASP A 328 24.02 11.85 17.51
C ASP A 328 22.84 10.91 17.19
N LEU A 329 22.77 10.45 15.94
CA LEU A 329 21.69 9.61 15.43
C LEU A 329 21.93 8.14 15.74
N LYS A 330 20.87 7.44 16.15
CA LYS A 330 20.89 6.00 16.44
C LYS A 330 19.62 5.33 15.94
N ILE A 331 19.72 4.05 15.59
CA ILE A 331 18.57 3.20 15.31
C ILE A 331 18.03 2.68 16.66
N ASN A 332 16.78 2.99 16.96
CA ASN A 332 16.09 2.48 18.14
C ASN A 332 14.93 1.58 17.71
N GLY A 333 15.05 0.27 17.94
CA GLY A 333 14.01 -0.70 17.58
C GLY A 333 13.82 -0.89 16.07
N TRP A 334 12.62 -1.33 15.70
CA TRP A 334 12.22 -1.63 14.33
C TRP A 334 10.82 -1.09 14.08
N ALA A 335 10.57 -0.59 12.87
CA ALA A 335 9.26 -0.13 12.44
C ALA A 335 8.81 -0.81 11.16
N ILE A 336 7.52 -1.08 11.07
CA ILE A 336 6.82 -1.61 9.88
C ILE A 336 5.73 -0.61 9.52
N GLU A 337 5.60 -0.29 8.25
CA GLU A 337 4.48 0.46 7.70
C GLU A 337 3.73 -0.40 6.68
N SER A 338 2.40 -0.25 6.64
CA SER A 338 1.57 -0.80 5.61
C SER A 338 0.69 0.29 5.03
N ARG A 339 0.69 0.41 3.69
CA ARG A 339 -0.21 1.30 2.97
C ARG A 339 -1.58 0.67 2.85
N ILE A 340 -2.57 1.28 3.49
CA ILE A 340 -3.96 0.87 3.40
C ILE A 340 -4.54 1.50 2.15
N TYR A 341 -4.80 0.67 1.14
CA TYR A 341 -5.32 1.08 -0.15
C TYR A 341 -6.78 0.66 -0.31
N ALA A 342 -7.57 1.53 -0.94
CA ALA A 342 -8.90 1.24 -1.45
C ALA A 342 -8.79 0.38 -2.72
N GLU A 343 -8.32 -0.86 -2.57
CA GLU A 343 -8.12 -1.84 -3.64
C GLU A 343 -8.64 -3.20 -3.19
N ASP A 344 -9.24 -3.98 -4.11
CA ASP A 344 -9.74 -5.32 -3.81
C ASP A 344 -8.69 -6.40 -4.14
N PRO A 345 -7.94 -6.93 -3.15
CA PRO A 345 -6.91 -7.93 -3.42
C PRO A 345 -7.46 -9.23 -4.00
N TYR A 346 -8.73 -9.57 -3.74
CA TYR A 346 -9.39 -10.76 -4.28
C TYR A 346 -9.72 -10.63 -5.78
N ARG A 347 -9.82 -9.40 -6.28
CA ARG A 347 -10.04 -9.09 -7.70
C ARG A 347 -8.80 -8.48 -8.33
N ASN A 348 -7.61 -9.02 -8.00
CA ASN A 348 -6.33 -8.52 -8.52
C ASN A 348 -6.11 -7.02 -8.22
N PHE A 349 -6.47 -6.60 -7.01
CA PHE A 349 -6.30 -5.23 -6.47
C PHE A 349 -6.83 -4.17 -7.44
N LEU A 350 -8.06 -4.39 -7.93
CA LEU A 350 -8.76 -3.35 -8.67
C LEU A 350 -9.12 -2.21 -7.71
N PRO A 351 -9.03 -0.94 -8.15
CA PRO A 351 -9.46 0.21 -7.36
C PRO A 351 -10.90 0.07 -6.86
N SER A 352 -11.15 0.52 -5.64
CA SER A 352 -12.46 0.57 -5.01
C SER A 352 -12.80 2.01 -4.65
N ILE A 353 -13.85 2.54 -5.27
CA ILE A 353 -14.36 3.90 -4.96
C ILE A 353 -15.62 3.78 -4.12
N GLY A 354 -15.95 4.87 -3.41
CA GLY A 354 -17.22 5.01 -2.72
C GLY A 354 -17.07 5.47 -1.28
N ARG A 355 -18.20 5.45 -0.57
CA ARG A 355 -18.30 6.00 0.78
C ARG A 355 -17.80 5.01 1.84
N LEU A 356 -16.95 5.51 2.75
CA LEU A 356 -16.55 4.81 3.97
C LEU A 356 -17.74 4.77 4.93
N LYS A 357 -18.57 3.73 4.86
CA LYS A 357 -19.71 3.53 5.75
C LYS A 357 -19.28 3.30 7.19
N ARG A 358 -18.15 2.61 7.36
CA ARG A 358 -17.42 2.47 8.61
C ARG A 358 -15.94 2.66 8.38
N TYR A 359 -15.30 3.37 9.30
CA TYR A 359 -13.86 3.52 9.35
C TYR A 359 -13.42 3.50 10.82
N LEU A 360 -12.97 2.34 11.27
CA LEU A 360 -12.50 2.10 12.62
C LEU A 360 -11.00 1.76 12.57
N PRO A 361 -10.11 2.75 12.65
CA PRO A 361 -8.67 2.51 12.70
C PRO A 361 -8.26 1.88 14.04
N PRO A 362 -7.08 1.24 14.10
CA PRO A 362 -6.51 0.79 15.37
C PRO A 362 -6.27 1.98 16.31
N VAL A 363 -6.28 1.71 17.61
CA VAL A 363 -5.98 2.73 18.62
C VAL A 363 -4.51 3.14 18.50
N GLU A 364 -4.25 4.42 18.27
CA GLU A 364 -2.90 4.99 18.24
C GLU A 364 -2.35 5.13 19.68
N GLY A 365 -1.06 4.90 19.87
CA GLY A 365 -0.42 5.12 21.17
C GLY A 365 0.79 4.25 21.45
N ASP A 366 1.33 4.41 22.66
CA ASP A 366 2.37 3.56 23.24
C ASP A 366 1.73 2.53 24.16
N PHE A 367 1.92 1.26 23.85
CA PHE A 367 1.38 0.11 24.58
C PHE A 367 2.46 -0.56 25.46
N GLY A 368 3.58 0.12 25.70
CA GLY A 368 4.72 -0.34 26.49
C GLY A 368 5.65 -1.30 25.73
N SER A 369 5.10 -2.31 25.05
CA SER A 369 5.88 -3.26 24.24
C SER A 369 6.06 -2.84 22.79
N HIS A 370 5.13 -2.01 22.28
CA HIS A 370 5.09 -1.55 20.90
C HIS A 370 4.33 -0.21 20.83
N LYS A 371 4.43 0.45 19.69
CA LYS A 371 3.68 1.67 19.37
C LYS A 371 2.87 1.46 18.11
N VAL A 372 1.72 2.10 18.03
CA VAL A 372 0.84 2.12 16.85
C VAL A 372 0.58 3.58 16.46
N ARG A 373 0.70 3.88 15.16
CA ARG A 373 0.43 5.18 14.55
C ARG A 373 -0.35 4.98 13.25
N ASN A 374 -1.35 5.81 13.00
CA ASN A 374 -2.15 5.76 11.78
C ASN A 374 -2.22 7.15 11.14
N ASP A 375 -1.46 7.35 10.07
CA ASP A 375 -1.50 8.57 9.28
C ASP A 375 -2.60 8.45 8.23
N ALA A 376 -3.79 9.00 8.54
CA ALA A 376 -4.97 8.94 7.68
C ALA A 376 -5.34 10.30 7.07
N GLY A 377 -5.83 10.26 5.83
CA GLY A 377 -6.38 11.43 5.13
C GLY A 377 -7.90 11.47 5.07
N VAL A 378 -8.55 10.48 5.70
CA VAL A 378 -9.99 10.22 5.63
C VAL A 378 -10.55 9.85 6.99
N ARG A 379 -11.86 9.90 7.12
CA ARG A 379 -12.63 9.49 8.30
C ARG A 379 -13.90 8.74 7.92
N GLU A 380 -14.59 8.18 8.91
CA GLU A 380 -15.89 7.57 8.68
C GLU A 380 -16.86 8.58 8.04
N GLY A 381 -17.50 8.16 6.95
CA GLY A 381 -18.45 8.97 6.20
C GLY A 381 -17.87 9.69 4.98
N ASP A 382 -16.54 9.80 4.86
CA ASP A 382 -15.89 10.38 3.69
C ASP A 382 -16.07 9.49 2.45
N GLU A 383 -15.86 10.08 1.28
CA GLU A 383 -15.92 9.40 -0.02
C GLU A 383 -14.53 9.27 -0.63
N ILE A 384 -14.17 8.05 -1.03
CA ILE A 384 -13.00 7.78 -1.85
C ILE A 384 -13.38 8.04 -3.31
N SER A 385 -12.92 9.18 -3.85
CA SER A 385 -13.23 9.60 -5.21
C SER A 385 -12.36 8.90 -6.26
N MET A 386 -12.82 8.88 -7.51
CA MET A 386 -12.08 8.31 -8.63
C MET A 386 -10.90 9.17 -9.12
N PHE A 387 -10.75 10.41 -8.66
CA PHE A 387 -9.81 11.39 -9.23
C PHE A 387 -8.39 11.29 -8.66
N TYR A 388 -8.21 10.60 -7.54
CA TYR A 388 -6.98 10.61 -6.76
C TYR A 388 -6.49 9.21 -6.42
N ASP A 389 -5.33 9.17 -5.77
CA ASP A 389 -4.68 7.94 -5.32
C ASP A 389 -5.57 7.15 -4.32
N PRO A 390 -5.60 5.80 -4.39
CA PRO A 390 -6.41 4.95 -3.51
C PRO A 390 -6.01 4.94 -2.04
N MET A 391 -4.90 5.57 -1.64
CA MET A 391 -4.39 5.44 -0.27
C MET A 391 -5.34 6.09 0.74
N ILE A 392 -5.83 5.26 1.67
CA ILE A 392 -6.72 5.61 2.76
C ILE A 392 -5.90 6.11 3.95
N SER A 393 -4.91 5.33 4.35
CA SER A 393 -4.00 5.66 5.45
C SER A 393 -2.70 4.85 5.39
N LYS A 394 -1.74 5.25 6.21
CA LYS A 394 -0.51 4.49 6.48
C LYS A 394 -0.55 4.01 7.92
N LEU A 395 -0.55 2.70 8.10
CA LEU A 395 -0.51 2.09 9.42
C LEU A 395 0.93 1.72 9.77
N VAL A 396 1.45 2.33 10.83
CA VAL A 396 2.84 2.20 11.25
C VAL A 396 2.86 1.59 12.64
N THR A 397 3.69 0.57 12.83
CA THR A 397 4.00 0.05 14.15
C THR A 397 5.49 0.07 14.41
N TRP A 398 5.84 0.14 15.69
CA TRP A 398 7.22 0.08 16.15
C TRP A 398 7.33 -0.86 17.35
N ALA A 399 8.43 -1.61 17.44
CA ALA A 399 8.77 -2.42 18.61
C ALA A 399 10.30 -2.58 18.75
N PRO A 400 10.81 -3.10 19.89
CA PRO A 400 12.25 -3.31 20.07
C PRO A 400 12.90 -4.29 19.09
N THR A 401 12.14 -5.22 18.50
CA THR A 401 12.64 -6.20 17.54
C THR A 401 11.74 -6.25 16.30
N ARG A 402 12.30 -6.67 15.16
CA ARG A 402 11.57 -6.81 13.89
C ARG A 402 10.32 -7.68 14.03
N LEU A 403 10.47 -8.88 14.60
CA LEU A 403 9.35 -9.82 14.75
C LEU A 403 8.26 -9.25 15.68
N ALA A 404 8.63 -8.55 16.76
CA ALA A 404 7.64 -7.89 17.61
C ALA A 404 6.90 -6.75 16.88
N ALA A 405 7.58 -6.02 15.99
CA ALA A 405 6.95 -4.99 15.16
C ALA A 405 5.99 -5.62 14.14
N ILE A 406 6.37 -6.75 13.53
CA ILE A 406 5.49 -7.52 12.63
C ILE A 406 4.25 -8.04 13.38
N ASP A 407 4.43 -8.58 14.59
CA ASP A 407 3.32 -9.09 15.40
C ASP A 407 2.37 -7.97 15.83
N ALA A 408 2.92 -6.80 16.19
CA ALA A 408 2.15 -5.59 16.45
C ALA A 408 1.40 -5.10 15.21
N GLN A 409 2.06 -5.07 14.04
CA GLN A 409 1.44 -4.68 12.77
C GLN A 409 0.26 -5.60 12.42
N ALA A 410 0.45 -6.92 12.56
CA ALA A 410 -0.58 -7.90 12.27
C ALA A 410 -1.79 -7.75 13.21
N ALA A 411 -1.56 -7.54 14.50
CA ALA A 411 -2.63 -7.28 15.47
C ALA A 411 -3.36 -5.95 15.17
N ALA A 412 -2.63 -4.89 14.81
CA ALA A 412 -3.23 -3.61 14.45
C ALA A 412 -4.10 -3.72 13.19
N LEU A 413 -3.65 -4.45 12.16
CA LEU A 413 -4.41 -4.72 10.93
C LEU A 413 -5.72 -5.48 11.20
N ASP A 414 -5.70 -6.46 12.12
CA ASP A 414 -6.90 -7.21 12.50
C ASP A 414 -7.95 -6.31 13.20
N THR A 415 -7.51 -5.29 13.95
CA THR A 415 -8.41 -4.31 14.59
C THR A 415 -8.92 -3.23 13.64
N PHE A 416 -8.32 -3.07 12.47
CA PHE A 416 -8.68 -2.01 11.52
C PHE A 416 -9.88 -2.43 10.66
N ALA A 417 -11.08 -1.96 10.97
CA ALA A 417 -12.29 -2.28 10.21
C ALA A 417 -12.72 -1.14 9.27
N ILE A 418 -12.87 -1.48 7.98
CA ILE A 418 -13.38 -0.59 6.94
C ILE A 418 -14.61 -1.26 6.31
N GLU A 419 -15.70 -0.51 6.14
CA GLU A 419 -16.89 -0.97 5.40
C GLU A 419 -17.33 0.09 4.39
N GLY A 420 -17.88 -0.37 3.26
CA GLY A 420 -18.44 0.49 2.21
C GLY A 420 -17.67 0.44 0.90
N ILE A 421 -16.38 0.13 0.98
CA ILE A 421 -15.46 -0.13 -0.14
C ILE A 421 -14.74 -1.46 0.10
N GLN A 422 -13.94 -1.91 -0.87
CA GLN A 422 -12.95 -2.97 -0.68
C GLN A 422 -11.59 -2.35 -0.31
N ASP A 423 -10.82 -3.06 0.50
CA ASP A 423 -9.50 -2.63 0.98
C ASP A 423 -8.49 -3.79 0.97
N ASN A 424 -7.21 -3.44 1.02
CA ASN A 424 -6.11 -4.41 0.96
C ASN A 424 -5.66 -4.96 2.33
N ILE A 425 -6.32 -4.61 3.45
CA ILE A 425 -5.98 -5.12 4.79
C ILE A 425 -5.92 -6.66 4.85
N PRO A 426 -6.86 -7.44 4.25
CA PRO A 426 -6.74 -8.89 4.22
C PRO A 426 -5.39 -9.39 3.67
N PHE A 427 -4.90 -8.78 2.59
CA PHE A 427 -3.63 -9.14 1.96
C PHE A 427 -2.46 -8.76 2.87
N LEU A 428 -2.47 -7.54 3.42
CA LEU A 428 -1.43 -7.07 4.34
C LEU A 428 -1.30 -7.99 5.57
N ALA A 429 -2.44 -8.34 6.18
CA ALA A 429 -2.48 -9.24 7.34
C ALA A 429 -1.92 -10.64 7.01
N ALA A 430 -2.20 -11.15 5.81
CA ALA A 430 -1.64 -12.41 5.34
C ALA A 430 -0.11 -12.34 5.20
N VAL A 431 0.42 -11.25 4.61
CA VAL A 431 1.88 -11.08 4.45
C VAL A 431 2.61 -11.03 5.81
N MET A 432 2.01 -10.46 6.85
CA MET A 432 2.62 -10.43 8.19
C MET A 432 2.80 -11.83 8.82
N GLU A 433 1.99 -12.80 8.40
CA GLU A 433 2.06 -14.21 8.84
C GLU A 433 2.97 -15.07 7.94
N GLU A 434 3.31 -14.59 6.74
CA GLU A 434 4.08 -15.38 5.77
C GLU A 434 5.53 -15.60 6.21
N ALA A 435 5.95 -16.87 6.20
CA ALA A 435 7.26 -17.29 6.73
C ALA A 435 8.43 -16.57 6.06
N ARG A 436 8.34 -16.35 4.74
CA ARG A 436 9.38 -15.68 3.94
C ARG A 436 9.49 -14.18 4.26
N PHE A 437 8.37 -13.52 4.61
CA PHE A 437 8.39 -12.14 5.08
C PHE A 437 8.97 -12.05 6.50
N ARG A 438 8.54 -12.95 7.41
CA ARG A 438 9.02 -13.01 8.80
C ARG A 438 10.52 -13.34 8.92
N SER A 439 11.06 -14.20 8.05
CA SER A 439 12.51 -14.47 7.99
C SER A 439 13.33 -13.31 7.42
N GLY A 440 12.66 -12.39 6.70
CA GLY A 440 13.31 -11.30 5.99
C GLY A 440 13.88 -11.70 4.63
N ASP A 441 13.66 -12.93 4.13
CA ASP A 441 14.10 -13.40 2.81
C ASP A 441 13.18 -12.91 1.67
N ILE A 442 13.09 -11.60 1.49
CA ILE A 442 12.19 -10.97 0.53
C ILE A 442 12.95 -10.43 -0.70
N THR A 443 12.22 -10.11 -1.75
CA THR A 443 12.75 -9.48 -2.98
C THR A 443 11.68 -8.53 -3.53
N THR A 444 12.05 -7.69 -4.50
CA THR A 444 11.09 -6.86 -5.25
C THR A 444 10.09 -7.68 -6.08
N ALA A 445 10.31 -8.99 -6.24
CA ALA A 445 9.38 -9.92 -6.87
C ALA A 445 8.51 -10.68 -5.85
N TYR A 446 8.67 -10.44 -4.54
CA TYR A 446 8.05 -11.22 -3.47
C TYR A 446 6.55 -11.47 -3.67
N ILE A 447 5.78 -10.41 -3.96
CA ILE A 447 4.32 -10.54 -4.12
C ILE A 447 3.97 -11.46 -5.30
N LYS A 448 4.70 -11.33 -6.42
CA LYS A 448 4.50 -12.17 -7.61
C LYS A 448 4.90 -13.63 -7.35
N ASP A 449 6.00 -13.84 -6.62
CA ASP A 449 6.50 -15.18 -6.30
C ASP A 449 5.60 -15.90 -5.29
N GLN A 450 5.13 -15.19 -4.27
CA GLN A 450 4.34 -15.75 -3.17
C GLN A 450 2.85 -15.88 -3.53
N PHE A 451 2.34 -14.98 -4.38
CA PHE A 451 0.94 -14.95 -4.82
C PHE A 451 0.83 -14.96 -6.35
N PRO A 452 1.33 -16.00 -7.04
CA PRO A 452 1.41 -16.04 -8.51
C PRO A 452 0.03 -16.03 -9.19
N GLU A 453 -0.99 -16.54 -8.50
CA GLU A 453 -2.39 -16.56 -8.97
C GLU A 453 -3.23 -15.43 -8.37
N GLY A 454 -2.59 -14.41 -7.81
CA GLY A 454 -3.26 -13.36 -7.03
C GLY A 454 -3.62 -13.80 -5.60
N PHE A 455 -4.17 -12.89 -4.83
CA PHE A 455 -4.55 -13.15 -3.44
C PHE A 455 -5.93 -13.82 -3.37
N LYS A 456 -6.00 -15.00 -2.74
CA LYS A 456 -7.24 -15.79 -2.60
C LYS A 456 -7.75 -15.87 -1.14
N GLY A 457 -7.13 -15.12 -0.23
CA GLY A 457 -7.31 -15.26 1.22
C GLY A 457 -6.20 -16.09 1.85
N ALA A 458 -5.87 -15.79 3.11
CA ALA A 458 -4.93 -16.60 3.88
C ALA A 458 -5.56 -17.97 4.23
N PRO A 459 -4.75 -19.03 4.38
CA PRO A 459 -5.26 -20.36 4.70
C PRO A 459 -5.91 -20.39 6.09
N LEU A 460 -7.00 -21.15 6.22
CA LEU A 460 -7.59 -21.49 7.51
C LEU A 460 -6.77 -22.59 8.19
N THR A 461 -5.71 -22.19 8.89
CA THR A 461 -4.96 -23.11 9.76
C THR A 461 -5.85 -23.67 10.86
N ASP A 462 -5.49 -24.82 11.43
CA ASP A 462 -6.24 -25.42 12.55
C ASP A 462 -6.40 -24.42 13.72
N LYS A 463 -5.37 -23.62 14.00
CA LYS A 463 -5.42 -22.52 14.97
C LYS A 463 -6.52 -21.50 14.64
N ILE A 464 -6.51 -20.95 13.42
CA ILE A 464 -7.51 -19.95 12.98
C ILE A 464 -8.92 -20.56 12.97
N LEU A 465 -9.06 -21.78 12.47
CA LEU A 465 -10.34 -22.48 12.41
C LEU A 465 -10.93 -22.67 13.80
N ARG A 466 -10.14 -23.14 14.78
CA ARG A 466 -10.60 -23.32 16.18
C ARG A 466 -11.04 -22.00 16.80
N LEU A 467 -10.30 -20.92 16.56
CA LEU A 467 -10.69 -19.58 17.02
C LEU A 467 -12.01 -19.14 16.39
N MET A 468 -12.14 -19.23 15.06
CA MET A 468 -13.36 -18.84 14.35
C MET A 468 -14.57 -19.69 14.78
N ALA A 469 -14.37 -20.99 15.03
CA ALA A 469 -15.44 -21.86 15.53
C ALA A 469 -15.89 -21.45 16.93
N GLY A 470 -14.94 -21.21 17.84
CA GLY A 470 -15.23 -20.77 19.20
C GLY A 470 -15.88 -19.39 19.26
N VAL A 471 -15.34 -18.41 18.53
CA VAL A 471 -15.91 -17.07 18.40
C VAL A 471 -17.31 -17.14 17.78
N GLY A 472 -17.52 -17.98 16.76
CA GLY A 472 -18.82 -18.20 16.14
C GLY A 472 -19.85 -18.68 17.15
N ALA A 473 -19.49 -19.69 17.93
CA ALA A 473 -20.32 -20.25 18.98
C ALA A 473 -20.65 -19.22 20.07
N LEU A 474 -19.67 -18.46 20.55
CA LEU A 474 -19.87 -17.37 21.51
C LEU A 474 -20.85 -16.32 20.97
N VAL A 475 -20.64 -15.84 19.75
CA VAL A 475 -21.52 -14.84 19.11
C VAL A 475 -22.94 -15.36 19.01
N HIS A 476 -23.11 -16.61 18.57
CA HIS A 476 -24.41 -17.23 18.43
C HIS A 476 -25.15 -17.31 19.77
N MET A 477 -24.47 -17.78 20.80
CA MET A 477 -25.03 -17.91 22.14
C MET A 477 -25.43 -16.56 22.75
N ARG A 478 -24.58 -15.53 22.65
CA ARG A 478 -24.91 -14.17 23.12
C ARG A 478 -26.11 -13.57 22.38
N LYS A 479 -26.26 -13.85 21.08
CA LYS A 479 -27.45 -13.43 20.31
C LYS A 479 -28.70 -14.15 20.80
N LEU A 480 -28.63 -15.47 21.06
CA LEU A 480 -29.75 -16.23 21.62
C LEU A 480 -30.15 -15.76 23.02
N GLU A 481 -29.17 -15.45 23.89
CA GLU A 481 -29.40 -14.87 25.23
C GLU A 481 -30.09 -13.50 25.15
N ARG A 482 -29.72 -12.67 24.17
CA ARG A 482 -30.41 -11.40 23.95
C ARG A 482 -31.84 -11.62 23.47
N ASP A 483 -32.04 -12.47 22.47
CA ASP A 483 -33.35 -12.71 21.88
C ASP A 483 -34.31 -13.40 22.89
N ALA A 484 -33.75 -14.21 23.78
CA ALA A 484 -34.37 -14.74 25.00
C ALA A 484 -35.05 -13.67 25.86
N GLN A 485 -34.46 -12.49 25.98
CA GLN A 485 -34.92 -11.39 26.84
C GLN A 485 -35.96 -10.47 26.18
N ILE A 486 -36.31 -10.69 24.90
CA ILE A 486 -37.33 -9.88 24.22
C ILE A 486 -38.69 -10.07 24.90
N SER A 487 -39.33 -8.96 25.30
CA SER A 487 -40.66 -8.95 25.92
C SER A 487 -41.78 -9.26 24.93
N GLY A 488 -42.92 -9.80 25.42
CA GLY A 488 -44.14 -9.97 24.61
C GLY A 488 -44.14 -11.21 23.70
N ARG A 489 -43.36 -12.24 24.03
CA ARG A 489 -43.25 -13.46 23.22
C ARG A 489 -44.51 -14.32 23.30
N MET A 490 -44.89 -14.88 22.15
CA MET A 490 -45.99 -15.86 22.07
C MET A 490 -45.60 -17.23 22.63
N THR A 491 -44.31 -17.56 22.64
CA THR A 491 -43.77 -18.84 23.13
C THR A 491 -42.93 -18.67 24.38
N PRO A 492 -43.06 -19.56 25.39
CA PRO A 492 -42.22 -19.54 26.58
C PRO A 492 -40.74 -19.69 26.24
N HIS A 493 -39.89 -19.14 27.10
CA HIS A 493 -38.45 -19.29 27.00
C HIS A 493 -38.05 -20.78 27.14
N LYS A 494 -37.30 -21.30 26.17
CA LYS A 494 -36.66 -22.62 26.27
C LYS A 494 -35.23 -22.44 26.77
N PRO A 495 -34.72 -23.30 27.67
CA PRO A 495 -33.30 -23.27 28.04
C PRO A 495 -32.42 -23.29 26.79
N ILE A 496 -31.42 -22.41 26.76
CA ILE A 496 -30.47 -22.37 25.64
C ILE A 496 -29.63 -23.63 25.73
N ARG A 497 -29.57 -24.39 24.63
CA ARG A 497 -28.74 -25.59 24.53
C ARG A 497 -27.26 -25.22 24.56
N SER A 498 -26.43 -26.15 25.02
CA SER A 498 -24.98 -26.01 25.03
C SER A 498 -24.29 -26.80 23.93
N ASP A 499 -24.95 -27.78 23.31
CA ASP A 499 -24.39 -28.57 22.21
C ASP A 499 -24.72 -27.97 20.83
N TRP A 500 -23.68 -27.66 20.06
CA TRP A 500 -23.76 -27.01 18.75
C TRP A 500 -22.83 -27.67 17.75
N VAL A 501 -23.10 -27.46 16.47
CA VAL A 501 -22.17 -27.82 15.40
C VAL A 501 -21.84 -26.55 14.63
N VAL A 502 -20.55 -26.23 14.57
CA VAL A 502 -20.07 -25.10 13.78
C VAL A 502 -19.55 -25.60 12.46
N ARG A 503 -20.10 -25.08 11.36
CA ARG A 503 -19.66 -25.38 10.01
C ARG A 503 -18.77 -24.25 9.48
N ILE A 504 -17.59 -24.59 8.99
CA ILE A 504 -16.62 -23.68 8.37
C ILE A 504 -16.06 -24.37 7.13
N GLU A 505 -16.11 -23.70 5.96
CA GLU A 505 -15.62 -24.24 4.67
C GLU A 505 -16.05 -25.68 4.36
N GLY A 506 -17.28 -26.05 4.72
CA GLY A 506 -17.82 -27.40 4.48
C GLY A 506 -17.47 -28.44 5.54
N SER A 507 -16.51 -28.17 6.42
CA SER A 507 -16.22 -29.00 7.60
C SER A 507 -17.20 -28.70 8.74
N TYR A 508 -17.54 -29.72 9.52
CA TYR A 508 -18.48 -29.64 10.65
C TYR A 508 -17.72 -29.95 11.95
N HIS A 509 -17.86 -29.07 12.93
CA HIS A 509 -17.15 -29.11 14.20
C HIS A 509 -18.16 -29.15 15.34
N PRO A 510 -18.53 -30.35 15.82
CA PRO A 510 -19.37 -30.50 17.01
C PRO A 510 -18.64 -29.99 18.25
N LEU A 511 -19.34 -29.19 19.05
CA LEU A 511 -18.78 -28.56 20.23
C LEU A 511 -19.84 -28.36 21.32
N HIS A 512 -19.37 -28.22 22.55
CA HIS A 512 -20.13 -27.84 23.72
C HIS A 512 -19.72 -26.42 24.15
N VAL A 513 -20.68 -25.56 24.44
CA VAL A 513 -20.46 -24.16 24.85
C VAL A 513 -21.06 -23.92 26.22
N GLU A 514 -20.24 -23.44 27.13
CA GLU A 514 -20.66 -22.93 28.44
C GLU A 514 -20.37 -21.43 28.48
N ILE A 515 -21.41 -20.60 28.47
CA ILE A 515 -21.26 -19.14 28.55
C ILE A 515 -20.89 -18.75 29.97
N THR A 516 -19.94 -17.82 30.09
CA THR A 516 -19.55 -17.20 31.35
C THR A 516 -19.85 -15.70 31.32
N ASP A 517 -19.78 -15.04 32.47
CA ASP A 517 -20.02 -13.59 32.56
C ASP A 517 -19.13 -12.80 31.58
N GLY A 518 -17.86 -13.21 31.44
CA GLY A 518 -16.86 -12.54 30.59
C GLY A 518 -16.64 -13.17 29.20
N GLY A 519 -17.32 -14.26 28.84
CA GLY A 519 -16.89 -15.04 27.69
C GLY A 519 -17.59 -16.39 27.50
N ALA A 520 -16.84 -17.40 27.05
CA ALA A 520 -17.29 -18.78 26.92
C ALA A 520 -16.16 -19.79 27.11
N HIS A 521 -16.48 -20.93 27.71
CA HIS A 521 -15.69 -22.16 27.66
C HIS A 521 -16.24 -23.05 26.55
N ILE A 522 -15.40 -23.41 25.58
CA ILE A 522 -15.80 -24.23 24.43
C ILE A 522 -15.01 -25.53 24.45
N ARG A 523 -15.71 -26.66 24.34
CA ARG A 523 -15.12 -28.01 24.26
C ARG A 523 -15.48 -28.66 22.94
N PHE A 524 -14.48 -28.99 22.12
CA PHE A 524 -14.68 -29.73 20.88
C PHE A 524 -14.88 -31.21 21.16
N GLU A 525 -15.53 -31.94 20.25
CA GLU A 525 -15.71 -33.39 20.37
C GLU A 525 -14.38 -34.16 20.38
N SER A 526 -13.32 -33.60 19.80
CA SER A 526 -11.95 -34.13 19.89
C SER A 526 -11.39 -34.13 21.32
N GLY A 527 -12.03 -33.44 22.26
CA GLY A 527 -11.56 -33.23 23.64
C GLY A 527 -10.77 -31.93 23.82
N ASP A 528 -10.42 -31.25 22.74
CA ASP A 528 -9.77 -29.94 22.79
C ASP A 528 -10.69 -28.90 23.45
N THR A 529 -10.09 -27.93 24.14
CA THR A 529 -10.82 -26.82 24.77
C THR A 529 -10.26 -25.47 24.35
N ILE A 530 -11.14 -24.47 24.27
CA ILE A 530 -10.77 -23.07 24.09
C ILE A 530 -11.62 -22.21 25.01
N ASP A 531 -10.94 -21.37 25.78
CA ASP A 531 -11.53 -20.36 26.64
C ASP A 531 -11.43 -19.01 25.94
N ILE A 532 -12.56 -18.36 25.74
CA ILE A 532 -12.63 -17.07 25.07
C ILE A 532 -13.18 -16.05 26.06
N THR A 533 -12.40 -15.02 26.36
CA THR A 533 -12.88 -13.83 27.08
C THR A 533 -13.11 -12.72 26.06
N SER A 534 -14.32 -12.17 26.00
CA SER A 534 -14.65 -11.10 25.06
C SER A 534 -15.81 -10.25 25.58
N GLY A 535 -15.69 -8.94 25.41
CA GLY A 535 -16.74 -7.97 25.71
C GLY A 535 -17.81 -7.83 24.63
N PHE A 536 -17.86 -8.75 23.65
CA PHE A 536 -18.74 -8.68 22.49
C PHE A 536 -20.21 -8.47 22.87
N LYS A 537 -20.85 -7.54 22.15
CA LYS A 537 -22.29 -7.27 22.23
C LYS A 537 -22.91 -7.39 20.83
N PRO A 538 -24.13 -7.95 20.72
CA PRO A 538 -24.86 -7.96 19.45
C PRO A 538 -25.00 -6.55 18.85
N GLY A 539 -24.35 -6.33 17.71
CA GLY A 539 -24.26 -5.03 17.04
C GLY A 539 -22.83 -4.63 16.70
N ASP A 540 -21.86 -5.13 17.47
CA ASP A 540 -20.43 -4.92 17.22
C ASP A 540 -20.02 -5.52 15.86
N ARG A 541 -19.09 -4.84 15.19
CA ARG A 541 -18.51 -5.24 13.88
C ARG A 541 -17.11 -5.81 13.99
N LEU A 542 -16.54 -5.73 15.18
CA LEU A 542 -15.22 -6.24 15.52
C LEU A 542 -15.35 -6.96 16.86
N ILE A 543 -14.93 -8.22 16.88
CA ILE A 543 -14.96 -9.05 18.08
C ILE A 543 -13.53 -9.11 18.61
N THR A 544 -13.28 -8.36 19.68
CA THR A 544 -11.98 -8.37 20.35
C THR A 544 -12.04 -9.20 21.63
N GLY A 545 -10.95 -9.88 21.95
CA GLY A 545 -10.89 -10.68 23.16
C GLY A 545 -9.53 -11.31 23.39
N VAL A 546 -9.49 -12.20 24.37
CA VAL A 546 -8.34 -13.05 24.66
C VAL A 546 -8.79 -14.51 24.53
N ALA A 547 -8.02 -15.31 23.82
CA ALA A 547 -8.21 -16.74 23.70
C ALA A 547 -7.13 -17.49 24.48
N HIS A 548 -7.53 -18.53 25.19
CA HIS A 548 -6.64 -19.47 25.85
C HIS A 548 -6.99 -20.90 25.45
N ALA A 549 -6.00 -21.65 24.98
CA ALA A 549 -6.10 -23.07 24.68
C ALA A 549 -4.70 -23.67 24.78
N LEU A 550 -4.54 -24.70 25.61
CA LEU A 550 -3.24 -25.30 25.88
C LEU A 550 -2.53 -25.72 24.60
N GLY A 551 -1.32 -25.19 24.36
CA GLY A 551 -0.51 -25.50 23.17
C GLY A 551 -1.00 -24.89 21.86
N VAL A 552 -2.02 -24.03 21.88
CA VAL A 552 -2.58 -23.35 20.68
C VAL A 552 -2.65 -21.83 20.87
N PHE A 553 -3.23 -21.37 21.99
CA PHE A 553 -3.34 -19.97 22.38
C PHE A 553 -2.85 -19.79 23.83
N GLU A 554 -1.73 -19.09 24.02
CA GLU A 554 -1.17 -18.82 25.34
C GLU A 554 -1.64 -17.45 25.87
N ASN A 555 -2.96 -17.30 26.10
CA ASN A 555 -3.60 -16.01 26.44
C ASN A 555 -3.38 -14.94 25.38
N GLU A 556 -3.63 -15.31 24.12
CA GLU A 556 -3.39 -14.45 22.98
C GLU A 556 -4.58 -13.51 22.72
N GLY A 557 -4.29 -12.23 22.49
CA GLY A 557 -5.29 -11.28 22.03
C GLY A 557 -5.71 -11.55 20.59
N PHE A 558 -7.00 -11.40 20.29
CA PHE A 558 -7.54 -11.51 18.93
C PHE A 558 -8.49 -10.37 18.60
N ALA A 559 -8.66 -10.12 17.31
CA ALA A 559 -9.66 -9.22 16.76
C ALA A 559 -10.25 -9.82 15.47
N VAL A 560 -11.48 -10.35 15.54
CA VAL A 560 -12.17 -10.95 14.39
C VAL A 560 -13.16 -9.94 13.82
N LYS A 561 -12.98 -9.57 12.54
CA LYS A 561 -13.97 -8.74 11.83
C LYS A 561 -15.22 -9.56 11.56
N PHE A 562 -16.37 -8.93 11.78
CA PHE A 562 -17.65 -9.61 11.88
C PHE A 562 -18.70 -9.00 10.96
N LYS A 563 -19.35 -9.85 10.14
CA LYS A 563 -20.52 -9.46 9.36
C LYS A 563 -21.61 -10.53 9.42
N ASP A 564 -22.84 -10.09 9.65
CA ASP A 564 -24.01 -10.95 9.61
C ASP A 564 -24.31 -11.44 8.19
N ARG A 565 -24.71 -12.71 8.06
CA ARG A 565 -25.26 -13.30 6.83
C ARG A 565 -26.63 -13.88 7.12
N THR A 566 -27.42 -14.09 6.06
CA THR A 566 -28.73 -14.78 6.18
C THR A 566 -28.58 -16.16 6.82
N GLN A 567 -27.48 -16.85 6.52
CA GLN A 567 -27.09 -18.10 7.18
C GLN A 567 -25.72 -17.91 7.82
N GLY A 568 -25.68 -17.87 9.15
CA GLY A 568 -24.46 -17.73 9.93
C GLY A 568 -23.81 -16.35 9.80
N TYR A 569 -22.48 -16.34 9.77
CA TYR A 569 -21.65 -15.15 9.87
C TYR A 569 -20.50 -15.21 8.86
N GLU A 570 -19.97 -14.05 8.48
CA GLU A 570 -18.71 -13.93 7.74
C GLU A 570 -17.65 -13.36 8.67
N PHE A 571 -16.57 -14.12 8.86
CA PHE A 571 -15.45 -13.75 9.71
C PHE A 571 -14.21 -13.47 8.88
N GLN A 572 -13.39 -12.55 9.36
CA GLN A 572 -12.06 -12.30 8.83
C GLN A 572 -11.06 -12.10 9.97
N TYR A 573 -9.92 -12.79 9.89
CA TYR A 573 -8.84 -12.76 10.89
C TYR A 573 -7.53 -13.20 10.23
N ARG A 574 -6.42 -12.45 10.43
CA ARG A 574 -5.09 -12.77 9.86
C ARG A 574 -5.11 -12.99 8.34
N GLY A 575 -5.93 -12.21 7.64
CA GLY A 575 -6.13 -12.33 6.18
C GLY A 575 -6.96 -13.54 5.74
N ALA A 576 -7.31 -14.46 6.65
CA ALA A 576 -8.22 -15.56 6.37
C ALA A 576 -9.66 -15.06 6.42
N LYS A 577 -10.50 -15.58 5.54
CA LYS A 577 -11.93 -15.26 5.45
C LYS A 577 -12.71 -16.55 5.45
N ALA A 578 -13.78 -16.63 6.25
CA ALA A 578 -14.62 -17.81 6.31
C ALA A 578 -16.09 -17.49 6.56
N VAL A 579 -16.97 -18.34 6.03
CA VAL A 579 -18.38 -18.37 6.43
C VAL A 579 -18.57 -19.36 7.56
N VAL A 580 -19.02 -18.86 8.70
CA VAL A 580 -19.22 -19.63 9.94
C VAL A 580 -20.71 -19.81 10.19
N ILE A 581 -21.21 -21.03 10.12
CA ILE A 581 -22.60 -21.36 10.43
C ILE A 581 -22.64 -22.11 11.75
N VAL A 582 -23.37 -21.57 12.73
CA VAL A 582 -23.63 -22.24 14.00
C VAL A 582 -25.04 -22.82 13.95
N ALA A 583 -25.15 -24.13 14.06
CA ALA A 583 -26.39 -24.87 13.88
C ALA A 583 -26.57 -25.89 14.99
N THR A 584 -27.82 -26.28 15.25
CA THR A 584 -28.07 -27.44 16.08
C THR A 584 -27.53 -28.71 15.41
N PRO A 585 -27.22 -29.80 16.13
CA PRO A 585 -26.79 -31.06 15.52
C PRO A 585 -27.77 -31.57 14.47
N ARG A 586 -29.08 -31.42 14.71
CA ARG A 586 -30.09 -31.82 13.73
C ARG A 586 -30.09 -30.91 12.50
N ASP A 587 -29.98 -29.60 12.68
CA ASP A 587 -29.92 -28.67 11.55
C ASP A 587 -28.64 -28.87 10.73
N ALA A 588 -27.51 -29.17 11.38
CA ALA A 588 -26.26 -29.51 10.70
C ALA A 588 -26.38 -30.81 9.90
N GLU A 589 -27.01 -31.85 10.46
CA GLU A 589 -27.28 -33.11 9.75
C GLU A 589 -28.16 -32.89 8.50
N LEU A 590 -29.16 -32.01 8.59
CA LEU A 590 -30.02 -31.66 7.45
C LEU A 590 -29.28 -30.77 6.44
N HIS A 591 -28.49 -29.81 6.93
CA HIS A 591 -27.70 -28.91 6.10
C HIS A 591 -26.68 -29.69 5.27
N ALA A 592 -26.06 -30.75 5.83
CA ALA A 592 -25.14 -31.62 5.10
C ALA A 592 -25.77 -32.35 3.90
N LYS A 593 -27.11 -32.40 3.81
CA LYS A 593 -27.86 -32.99 2.70
C LYS A 593 -28.26 -31.95 1.64
N LEU A 594 -28.00 -30.66 1.88
CA LEU A 594 -28.28 -29.63 0.88
C LEU A 594 -27.28 -29.75 -0.28
N PRO A 595 -27.74 -29.63 -1.53
CA PRO A 595 -26.84 -29.60 -2.67
C PRO A 595 -25.96 -28.35 -2.61
N GLU A 596 -24.72 -28.46 -3.06
CA GLU A 596 -23.85 -27.30 -3.22
C GLU A 596 -24.46 -26.32 -4.23
N LYS A 597 -24.45 -25.04 -3.87
CA LYS A 597 -24.99 -24.00 -4.74
C LYS A 597 -24.03 -23.79 -5.91
N VAL A 598 -24.45 -24.20 -7.10
CA VAL A 598 -23.74 -23.88 -8.34
C VAL A 598 -23.88 -22.38 -8.62
N ALA A 599 -22.76 -21.71 -8.91
CA ALA A 599 -22.79 -20.30 -9.29
C ALA A 599 -23.61 -20.11 -10.58
N ALA A 600 -24.32 -18.98 -10.69
CA ALA A 600 -25.05 -18.67 -11.91
C ALA A 600 -24.07 -18.48 -13.07
N ASP A 601 -24.40 -19.03 -14.24
CA ASP A 601 -23.57 -18.85 -15.44
C ASP A 601 -23.74 -17.42 -15.98
N THR A 602 -22.82 -16.53 -15.61
CA THR A 602 -22.78 -15.13 -16.07
C THR A 602 -21.88 -14.94 -17.26
N SER A 603 -21.35 -16.01 -17.87
CA SER A 603 -20.33 -15.93 -18.91
C SER A 603 -20.75 -15.12 -20.15
N ARG A 604 -22.06 -14.86 -20.34
CA ARG A 604 -22.61 -14.06 -21.46
C ARG A 604 -22.56 -12.56 -21.19
N MET A 605 -22.29 -12.15 -19.96
CA MET A 605 -22.29 -10.75 -19.54
C MET A 605 -20.85 -10.31 -19.30
N ILE A 606 -20.37 -9.36 -20.09
CA ILE A 606 -19.16 -8.62 -19.79
C ILE A 606 -19.54 -7.48 -18.85
N ILE A 607 -19.24 -7.70 -17.57
CA ILE A 607 -19.50 -6.74 -16.50
C ILE A 607 -18.27 -5.89 -16.22
N SER A 608 -18.47 -4.68 -15.71
CA SER A 608 -17.36 -3.86 -15.22
C SER A 608 -16.80 -4.49 -13.94
N PRO A 609 -15.52 -4.91 -13.89
CA PRO A 609 -14.98 -5.57 -12.72
C PRO A 609 -14.68 -4.58 -11.57
N MET A 610 -14.71 -3.28 -11.88
CA MET A 610 -14.44 -2.18 -10.96
C MET A 610 -15.35 -0.98 -11.27
N PRO A 611 -15.63 -0.12 -10.29
CA PRO A 611 -16.29 1.15 -10.56
C PRO A 611 -15.32 2.16 -11.18
N GLY A 612 -15.76 2.97 -12.15
CA GLY A 612 -14.89 3.92 -12.86
C GLY A 612 -15.56 4.64 -14.03
N LEU A 613 -14.76 5.34 -14.84
CA LEU A 613 -15.18 6.03 -16.05
C LEU A 613 -14.80 5.22 -17.28
N VAL A 614 -15.76 4.95 -18.16
CA VAL A 614 -15.49 4.29 -19.46
C VAL A 614 -14.76 5.28 -20.36
N VAL A 615 -13.49 5.04 -20.63
CA VAL A 615 -12.67 5.85 -21.54
C VAL A 615 -13.06 5.55 -22.98
N SER A 616 -13.21 4.27 -23.31
CA SER A 616 -13.58 3.80 -24.64
C SER A 616 -14.31 2.46 -24.57
N ILE A 617 -15.14 2.22 -25.59
CA ILE A 617 -15.70 0.91 -25.91
C ILE A 617 -15.12 0.53 -27.27
N GLU A 618 -14.42 -0.60 -27.31
CA GLU A 618 -13.63 -1.06 -28.47
C GLU A 618 -14.43 -2.00 -29.39
N VAL A 619 -15.71 -2.24 -29.07
CA VAL A 619 -16.59 -3.14 -29.82
C VAL A 619 -17.92 -2.51 -30.16
N VAL A 620 -18.56 -3.02 -31.21
CA VAL A 620 -19.91 -2.61 -31.64
C VAL A 620 -20.89 -3.77 -31.62
N GLU A 621 -22.18 -3.47 -31.52
CA GLU A 621 -23.23 -4.49 -31.62
C GLU A 621 -23.14 -5.26 -32.94
N GLY A 622 -23.22 -6.58 -32.85
CA GLY A 622 -23.08 -7.49 -33.98
C GLY A 622 -21.64 -7.89 -34.33
N GLN A 623 -20.61 -7.35 -33.66
CA GLN A 623 -19.22 -7.75 -33.86
C GLN A 623 -18.95 -9.13 -33.27
N GLU A 624 -18.23 -9.97 -34.02
CA GLU A 624 -17.65 -11.21 -33.48
C GLU A 624 -16.34 -10.87 -32.75
N ILE A 625 -16.20 -11.40 -31.54
CA ILE A 625 -15.04 -11.19 -30.68
C ILE A 625 -14.41 -12.53 -30.31
N LYS A 626 -13.10 -12.54 -30.14
CA LYS A 626 -12.36 -13.71 -29.64
C LYS A 626 -11.98 -13.53 -28.18
N SER A 627 -11.79 -14.64 -27.48
CA SER A 627 -11.20 -14.67 -26.14
C SER A 627 -9.88 -13.88 -26.12
N GLY A 628 -9.76 -12.97 -25.15
CA GLY A 628 -8.63 -12.05 -25.01
C GLY A 628 -8.72 -10.75 -25.79
N GLU A 629 -9.71 -10.59 -26.69
CA GLU A 629 -9.93 -9.33 -27.41
C GLU A 629 -10.40 -8.21 -26.46
N ALA A 630 -9.96 -6.97 -26.70
CA ALA A 630 -10.31 -5.83 -25.85
C ALA A 630 -11.74 -5.37 -26.15
N ILE A 631 -12.51 -5.12 -25.09
CA ILE A 631 -13.93 -4.76 -25.15
C ILE A 631 -14.16 -3.32 -24.70
N ALA A 632 -13.52 -2.93 -23.60
CA ALA A 632 -13.67 -1.60 -23.02
C ALA A 632 -12.38 -1.19 -22.30
N ILE A 633 -12.17 0.12 -22.17
CA ILE A 633 -11.15 0.68 -21.29
C ILE A 633 -11.88 1.45 -20.20
N VAL A 634 -11.69 1.05 -18.95
CA VAL A 634 -12.26 1.73 -17.77
C VAL A 634 -11.13 2.36 -16.97
N GLU A 635 -11.25 3.64 -16.67
CA GLU A 635 -10.30 4.40 -15.85
C GLU A 635 -10.89 4.65 -14.46
N ALA A 636 -10.11 4.33 -13.44
CA ALA A 636 -10.37 4.73 -12.06
C ALA A 636 -9.05 5.06 -11.39
N MET A 637 -9.02 6.13 -10.59
CA MET A 637 -7.84 6.52 -9.80
C MET A 637 -6.56 6.66 -10.63
N LYS A 638 -6.69 7.27 -11.83
CA LYS A 638 -5.61 7.44 -12.83
C LYS A 638 -5.02 6.12 -13.37
N MET A 639 -5.71 5.00 -13.18
CA MET A 639 -5.35 3.70 -13.72
C MET A 639 -6.36 3.24 -14.76
N GLN A 640 -5.87 3.00 -15.98
CA GLN A 640 -6.66 2.42 -17.06
C GLN A 640 -6.59 0.89 -17.01
N ASN A 641 -7.76 0.25 -17.07
CA ASN A 641 -7.92 -1.19 -17.11
C ASN A 641 -8.61 -1.59 -18.42
N ILE A 642 -7.92 -2.43 -19.19
CA ILE A 642 -8.46 -3.00 -20.43
C ILE A 642 -9.29 -4.23 -20.06
N ILE A 643 -10.60 -4.13 -20.30
CA ILE A 643 -11.53 -5.24 -20.13
C ILE A 643 -11.48 -6.09 -21.39
N ARG A 644 -11.27 -7.40 -21.21
CA ARG A 644 -11.12 -8.35 -22.31
C ARG A 644 -12.22 -9.39 -22.29
N ALA A 645 -12.53 -9.93 -23.46
CA ALA A 645 -13.45 -11.05 -23.59
C ALA A 645 -12.87 -12.30 -22.91
N GLU A 646 -13.62 -12.96 -22.05
CA GLU A 646 -13.18 -14.24 -21.46
C GLU A 646 -13.36 -15.40 -22.44
N ARG A 647 -14.21 -15.23 -23.45
CA ARG A 647 -14.52 -16.25 -24.45
C ARG A 647 -14.89 -15.64 -25.79
N ASP A 648 -14.90 -16.50 -26.80
CA ASP A 648 -15.42 -16.19 -28.12
C ASP A 648 -16.94 -15.97 -28.04
N GLY A 649 -17.44 -15.03 -28.82
CA GLY A 649 -18.87 -14.72 -28.87
C GLY A 649 -19.19 -13.61 -29.86
N LYS A 650 -20.49 -13.36 -30.05
CA LYS A 650 -20.96 -12.22 -30.82
C LYS A 650 -21.56 -11.19 -29.89
N VAL A 651 -21.15 -9.93 -29.98
CA VAL A 651 -21.72 -8.84 -29.20
C VAL A 651 -23.20 -8.69 -29.59
N THR A 652 -24.11 -8.96 -28.67
CA THR A 652 -25.55 -8.79 -28.89
C THR A 652 -26.02 -7.40 -28.52
N LYS A 653 -25.43 -6.82 -27.46
CA LYS A 653 -25.83 -5.51 -26.97
C LYS A 653 -24.70 -4.79 -26.24
N VAL A 654 -24.61 -3.48 -26.43
CA VAL A 654 -23.70 -2.58 -25.68
C VAL A 654 -24.56 -1.63 -24.83
N TYR A 655 -24.36 -1.66 -23.50
CA TYR A 655 -25.19 -0.92 -22.55
C TYR A 655 -24.62 0.45 -22.16
N VAL A 656 -23.30 0.63 -22.30
CA VAL A 656 -22.58 1.83 -21.85
C VAL A 656 -21.75 2.44 -22.98
N GLY A 657 -21.52 3.75 -22.93
CA GLY A 657 -20.70 4.48 -23.91
C GLY A 657 -19.48 5.16 -23.27
N ALA A 658 -18.57 5.65 -24.10
CA ALA A 658 -17.45 6.47 -23.63
C ALA A 658 -17.93 7.70 -22.85
N GLY A 659 -17.26 8.01 -21.74
CA GLY A 659 -17.62 9.07 -20.79
C GLY A 659 -18.67 8.66 -19.74
N ALA A 660 -19.24 7.45 -19.81
CA ALA A 660 -20.17 6.98 -18.78
C ALA A 660 -19.43 6.54 -17.51
N ALA A 661 -20.01 6.84 -16.35
CA ALA A 661 -19.59 6.26 -15.08
C ALA A 661 -20.28 4.91 -14.89
N VAL A 662 -19.52 3.88 -14.50
CA VAL A 662 -20.02 2.51 -14.26
C VAL A 662 -19.73 2.06 -12.84
N ALA A 663 -20.63 1.26 -12.27
CA ALA A 663 -20.45 0.60 -10.98
C ALA A 663 -19.74 -0.77 -11.14
N ALA A 664 -19.23 -1.30 -10.02
CA ALA A 664 -18.76 -2.69 -9.99
C ALA A 664 -19.92 -3.64 -10.30
N ASP A 665 -19.63 -4.67 -11.10
CA ASP A 665 -20.56 -5.70 -11.57
C ASP A 665 -21.69 -5.18 -12.50
N GLU A 666 -21.62 -3.92 -12.94
CA GLU A 666 -22.56 -3.37 -13.93
C GLU A 666 -22.32 -3.99 -15.32
N ILE A 667 -23.40 -4.42 -15.99
CA ILE A 667 -23.31 -5.03 -17.31
C ILE A 667 -22.96 -3.96 -18.34
N MET A 668 -21.80 -4.12 -19.01
CA MET A 668 -21.37 -3.21 -20.07
C MET A 668 -21.70 -3.75 -21.46
N VAL A 669 -21.47 -5.05 -21.68
CA VAL A 669 -21.67 -5.71 -22.97
C VAL A 669 -22.26 -7.10 -22.75
N GLU A 670 -23.17 -7.52 -23.62
CA GLU A 670 -23.73 -8.87 -23.64
C GLU A 670 -23.28 -9.63 -24.89
N LEU A 671 -23.02 -10.93 -24.71
CA LEU A 671 -22.57 -11.86 -25.74
C LEU A 671 -23.67 -12.90 -26.02
N GLY A 672 -23.86 -13.20 -27.31
CA GLY A 672 -24.81 -14.18 -27.84
C GLY A 672 -24.29 -15.60 -27.88
#